data_AF-A0A2N2KWG6-F1
#
_entry.id   AF-A0A2N2KWG6-F1
#
_cell.length_a   1.000
_cell.length_b   1.000
_cell.length_c   1.000
_cell.angle_alpha   90.00
_cell.angle_beta   90.00
_cell.angle_gamma   90.00
#
_symmetry.space_group_name_H-M   'P 1'
#
loop_
_entity.id
_entity.type
_entity.pdbx_description
1 polymer ?
#
loop_
_entity_poly.entity_id
_entity_poly.type
_entity_poly.pdbx_seq_one_letter_code
_entity_poly.pdbx_strand_id
1 'polypeptide(L)'
;MKKLCLITILLVAYCMLTATPSYILAIPTTRLLSNAKSTNLRETVLKLAKSGCEVYYYNENQVIVGSANQDVPDARLLSPMDGAKLYLITKLGADMDEAVKQCGEVLLDLGTSVLLKTQMDDVSLRNKISNPFTLLELSPIRLSSNTGVSGTIAETRTSIENLIAQVNADSVMYFIQSLQDMQTRYALADNRLTVANWIKSQFLRFGITNADTFSFQWNGITQYNVVATITGSVYPDTYIIVGGHHDSITRTTPYVLAPGADDNASGSTAAMEMARVMMASGFQPKCSIRFVTFAAEEFGLWGSKAYAQMADDANLDIRLMINHDMIANYVEGDQRVRLMPYDGFMDYTDVASGITSQYTNLLPVNGSMNSSSSDSHPFWAKGFPVIYYFEQNFSTVYHSDQDITANIDSQYCAEVIRASTAVAATYSAMPGAPSNLRVLDTGTGSSLTAIWDAPNDPNVIRYVVDYLNTDTMVSIVLSTTDTMIVLTGLTEGANYKISVCSIDVDGDASNYVSATGIPLSIPRTPANFVDAPFTSTIVLSWAANTEVDLAGYHLWRSMSPEVTGELLATITGDFSTYHDENLLGSQQYYYYRLSAFDNDANESPATEVLSSRPVSMNQGILLVDETKNFSGSSPLQPTDEMVDSFYDNLMDNFSVTTRLDLEGVTTPLRLADIGIYSSILWHGNDYAEVSYPAAMRDVFREYINRGGKILFSLYNPSQAFELNTAYPVTFTNTSFMRQVLGIDYANYSNTARFKYAIPNWTSIPYMQVDSLKTGASLNGHILKMESITPGLTALGAYTYGSDYASNTSQGSMNGQCVGVYNEYGTGKVFTLGFPLYFMEQASSQVFINHVFGTLFNEPSPNDDPYAPATSGFTVLPNHPNPFTNTTTISIESKDYHKPMTVSVYNLKGQLVNTLFNGIPGAKNSLSWDGKDNKGNAVSTGVYLLRVQQAGKTSTAKMLRLK
;
A
#
# COMPACT_ATOMS: atom_id res chain seq x y z
N MET A 1 24.97 -0.75 -13.84
CA MET A 1 24.03 0.27 -14.37
C MET A 1 22.74 -0.31 -14.97
N LYS A 2 22.76 -1.24 -15.94
CA LYS A 2 21.51 -1.83 -16.50
C LYS A 2 20.69 -2.72 -15.55
N LYS A 3 21.29 -3.28 -14.49
CA LYS A 3 20.57 -4.04 -13.44
C LYS A 3 19.92 -3.17 -12.37
N LEU A 4 20.31 -1.89 -12.25
CA LEU A 4 19.73 -0.97 -11.28
C LEU A 4 18.43 -0.35 -11.81
N CYS A 5 18.31 -0.12 -13.12
CA CYS A 5 17.07 0.36 -13.76
C CYS A 5 15.92 -0.66 -13.72
N LEU A 6 16.19 -1.97 -13.69
CA LEU A 6 15.13 -2.98 -13.72
C LEU A 6 14.41 -3.12 -12.37
N ILE A 7 15.13 -2.88 -11.27
CA ILE A 7 14.58 -2.90 -9.90
C ILE A 7 13.70 -1.67 -9.67
N THR A 8 14.06 -0.52 -10.26
CA THR A 8 13.23 0.69 -10.20
C THR A 8 11.97 0.57 -11.05
N ILE A 9 12.02 -0.10 -12.21
CA ILE A 9 10.84 -0.32 -13.07
C ILE A 9 9.87 -1.35 -12.47
N LEU A 10 10.36 -2.35 -11.72
CA LEU A 10 9.51 -3.30 -10.98
C LEU A 10 8.87 -2.70 -9.72
N LEU A 11 9.54 -1.77 -9.03
CA LEU A 11 8.92 -1.02 -7.93
C LEU A 11 7.82 -0.06 -8.42
N VAL A 12 7.99 0.55 -9.60
CA VAL A 12 6.99 1.45 -10.20
C VAL A 12 5.79 0.66 -10.76
N ALA A 13 6.00 -0.57 -11.26
CA ALA A 13 4.92 -1.45 -11.70
C ALA A 13 4.08 -2.03 -10.55
N TYR A 14 4.63 -2.12 -9.34
CA TYR A 14 3.91 -2.58 -8.14
C TYR A 14 2.85 -1.57 -7.65
N CYS A 15 2.91 -0.31 -8.10
CA CYS A 15 1.94 0.73 -7.72
C CYS A 15 0.74 0.88 -8.70
N MET A 16 0.65 0.10 -9.78
CA MET A 16 -0.42 0.28 -10.80
C MET A 16 -1.34 -0.92 -11.02
N LEU A 17 -1.44 -1.84 -10.05
CA LEU A 17 -2.52 -2.84 -10.00
C LEU A 17 -3.32 -2.64 -8.71
N THR A 18 -3.88 -1.44 -8.51
CA THR A 18 -4.98 -1.28 -7.57
C THR A 18 -6.21 -1.91 -8.21
N ALA A 19 -6.81 -2.88 -7.52
CA ALA A 19 -8.17 -3.31 -7.85
C ALA A 19 -9.04 -2.06 -7.91
N THR A 20 -9.81 -1.86 -8.99
CA THR A 20 -10.83 -0.81 -9.02
C THR A 20 -11.66 -0.93 -7.75
N PRO A 21 -11.77 0.12 -6.92
CA PRO A 21 -12.48 0.00 -5.65
C PRO A 21 -13.92 -0.48 -5.90
N SER A 22 -14.27 -1.59 -5.26
CA SER A 22 -15.57 -2.25 -5.43
C SER A 22 -16.72 -1.46 -4.82
N TYR A 23 -16.43 -0.53 -3.91
CA TYR A 23 -17.41 0.20 -3.12
C TYR A 23 -17.10 1.70 -3.07
N ILE A 24 -18.16 2.51 -3.18
CA ILE A 24 -18.10 3.96 -2.98
C ILE A 24 -18.77 4.26 -1.65
N LEU A 25 -18.03 4.90 -0.75
CA LEU A 25 -18.39 5.10 0.64
C LEU A 25 -18.40 6.58 0.98
N ALA A 26 -19.28 6.98 1.89
CA ALA A 26 -19.27 8.29 2.52
C ALA A 26 -19.04 8.14 4.01
N ILE A 27 -18.03 8.83 4.53
CA ILE A 27 -17.63 8.79 5.94
C ILE A 27 -17.86 10.17 6.54
N PRO A 28 -18.67 10.29 7.62
CA PRO A 28 -18.83 11.57 8.30
C PRO A 28 -17.49 12.07 8.86
N THR A 29 -17.13 13.31 8.53
CA THR A 29 -15.86 13.92 8.93
C THR A 29 -15.66 13.93 10.45
N THR A 30 -16.72 14.20 11.22
CA THR A 30 -16.68 14.19 12.69
C THR A 30 -16.33 12.81 13.26
N ARG A 31 -16.82 11.73 12.63
CA ARG A 31 -16.52 10.35 13.02
C ARG A 31 -15.10 9.96 12.65
N LEU A 32 -14.67 10.36 11.46
CA LEU A 32 -13.31 10.12 11.00
C LEU A 32 -12.29 10.77 11.95
N LEU A 33 -12.51 12.02 12.34
CA LEU A 33 -11.68 12.74 13.32
C LEU A 33 -11.70 12.08 14.71
N SER A 34 -12.89 11.68 15.20
CA SER A 34 -12.99 11.03 16.51
C SER A 34 -12.26 9.69 16.55
N ASN A 35 -12.40 8.88 15.50
CA ASN A 35 -11.74 7.57 15.39
C ASN A 35 -10.22 7.72 15.29
N ALA A 36 -9.75 8.76 14.60
CA ALA A 36 -8.33 9.07 14.48
C ALA A 36 -7.73 9.80 15.70
N LYS A 37 -8.56 10.18 16.69
CA LYS A 37 -8.17 11.06 17.81
C LYS A 37 -7.42 12.31 17.33
N SER A 38 -7.86 12.88 16.22
CA SER A 38 -7.24 14.03 15.55
C SER A 38 -8.22 15.20 15.50
N THR A 39 -7.70 16.42 15.53
CA THR A 39 -8.45 17.65 15.22
C THR A 39 -8.17 18.16 13.81
N ASN A 40 -7.21 17.57 13.11
CA ASN A 40 -6.80 17.98 11.76
C ASN A 40 -7.42 17.04 10.71
N LEU A 41 -8.38 17.57 9.95
CA LEU A 41 -9.08 16.82 8.90
C LEU A 41 -8.13 16.36 7.80
N ARG A 42 -7.26 17.26 7.34
CA ARG A 42 -6.30 16.98 6.27
C ARG A 42 -5.40 15.80 6.59
N GLU A 43 -4.77 15.83 7.76
CA GLU A 43 -3.91 14.73 8.21
C GLU A 43 -4.66 13.40 8.28
N THR A 44 -5.92 13.47 8.67
CA THR A 44 -6.77 12.28 8.76
C THR A 44 -7.15 11.74 7.39
N VAL A 45 -7.47 12.61 6.43
CA VAL A 45 -7.70 12.24 5.03
C VAL A 45 -6.43 11.69 4.38
N LEU A 46 -5.25 12.26 4.66
CA LEU A 46 -3.96 11.72 4.21
C LEU A 46 -3.68 10.32 4.78
N LYS A 47 -4.00 10.08 6.05
CA LYS A 47 -3.89 8.75 6.68
C LYS A 47 -4.85 7.75 6.03
N LEU A 48 -6.08 8.17 5.75
CA LEU A 48 -7.09 7.35 5.08
C LEU A 48 -6.66 6.98 3.64
N ALA A 49 -6.08 7.92 2.89
CA ALA A 49 -5.52 7.63 1.57
C ALA A 49 -4.37 6.61 1.68
N LYS A 50 -3.48 6.76 2.67
CA LYS A 50 -2.37 5.81 2.94
C LYS A 50 -2.84 4.42 3.35
N SER A 51 -4.08 4.25 3.85
CA SER A 51 -4.65 2.93 4.15
C SER A 51 -5.27 2.23 2.92
N GLY A 52 -5.10 2.79 1.72
CA GLY A 52 -5.58 2.19 0.47
C GLY A 52 -6.98 2.64 0.04
N CYS A 53 -7.56 3.67 0.67
CA CYS A 53 -8.80 4.29 0.17
C CYS A 53 -8.50 5.34 -0.91
N GLU A 54 -9.30 5.37 -1.97
CA GLU A 54 -9.22 6.38 -3.02
C GLU A 54 -10.12 7.57 -2.66
N VAL A 55 -9.57 8.69 -2.24
CA VAL A 55 -10.37 9.86 -1.84
C VAL A 55 -10.87 10.59 -3.09
N TYR A 56 -12.18 10.75 -3.27
CA TYR A 56 -12.77 11.44 -4.43
C TYR A 56 -13.19 12.88 -4.13
N TYR A 57 -13.65 13.15 -2.91
CA TYR A 57 -14.03 14.49 -2.45
C TYR A 57 -14.11 14.52 -0.92
N TYR A 58 -13.87 15.68 -0.31
CA TYR A 58 -14.15 15.87 1.11
C TYR A 58 -14.37 17.34 1.46
N ASN A 59 -15.10 17.55 2.56
CA ASN A 59 -15.22 18.82 3.24
C ASN A 59 -15.41 18.61 4.75
N GLU A 60 -15.78 19.66 5.47
CA GLU A 60 -16.00 19.62 6.92
C GLU A 60 -17.11 18.64 7.36
N ASN A 61 -17.96 18.17 6.45
CA ASN A 61 -19.10 17.32 6.76
C ASN A 61 -18.89 15.84 6.37
N GLN A 62 -18.34 15.58 5.18
CA GLN A 62 -18.18 14.22 4.65
C GLN A 62 -16.85 14.03 3.91
N VAL A 63 -16.36 12.80 3.92
CA VAL A 63 -15.28 12.29 3.06
C VAL A 63 -15.86 11.18 2.17
N ILE A 64 -15.78 11.36 0.85
CA ILE A 64 -16.24 10.38 -0.14
C ILE A 64 -15.02 9.61 -0.66
N VAL A 65 -15.05 8.28 -0.53
CA VAL A 65 -13.92 7.41 -0.89
C VAL A 65 -14.34 6.18 -1.70
N GLY A 66 -13.44 5.70 -2.56
CA GLY A 66 -13.44 4.34 -3.08
C GLY A 66 -12.69 3.40 -2.12
N SER A 67 -13.25 2.22 -1.87
CA SER A 67 -12.63 1.19 -1.03
C SER A 67 -12.81 -0.20 -1.63
N ALA A 68 -11.81 -1.07 -1.44
CA ALA A 68 -11.92 -2.50 -1.74
C ALA A 68 -12.79 -3.26 -0.73
N ASN A 69 -12.98 -2.70 0.48
CA ASN A 69 -13.78 -3.26 1.56
C ASN A 69 -15.02 -2.38 1.83
N GLN A 70 -16.21 -2.99 1.85
CA GLN A 70 -17.46 -2.31 2.21
C GLN A 70 -17.60 -2.07 3.72
N ASP A 71 -16.91 -2.85 4.55
CA ASP A 71 -17.03 -2.84 6.01
C ASP A 71 -16.07 -1.81 6.63
N VAL A 72 -16.11 -0.57 6.13
CA VAL A 72 -15.44 0.56 6.79
C VAL A 72 -16.37 1.06 7.91
N PRO A 73 -15.94 1.06 9.19
CA PRO A 73 -16.78 1.48 10.30
C PRO A 73 -17.38 2.88 10.10
N ASP A 74 -18.67 3.01 10.38
CA ASP A 74 -19.45 4.26 10.25
C ASP A 74 -19.55 4.84 8.83
N ALA A 75 -19.10 4.10 7.81
CA ALA A 75 -19.22 4.50 6.41
C ALA A 75 -20.59 4.13 5.84
N ARG A 76 -21.19 5.04 5.08
CA ARG A 76 -22.40 4.78 4.30
C ARG A 76 -22.02 4.33 2.90
N LEU A 77 -22.51 3.16 2.50
CA LEU A 77 -22.40 2.67 1.13
C LEU A 77 -23.26 3.50 0.16
N LEU A 78 -22.66 3.97 -0.94
CA LEU A 78 -23.32 4.73 -2.02
C LEU A 78 -23.54 3.89 -3.30
N SER A 79 -22.94 2.69 -3.38
CA SER A 79 -23.08 1.73 -4.48
C SER A 79 -24.11 0.62 -4.16
N PRO A 80 -24.71 -0.07 -5.16
CA PRO A 80 -24.42 0.00 -6.60
C PRO A 80 -24.97 1.26 -7.27
N MET A 81 -24.28 1.69 -8.34
CA MET A 81 -24.66 2.90 -9.09
C MET A 81 -25.54 2.61 -10.31
N ASP A 82 -25.68 1.37 -10.79
CA ASP A 82 -26.60 0.99 -11.88
C ASP A 82 -26.66 2.00 -13.05
N GLY A 83 -25.50 2.48 -13.51
CA GLY A 83 -25.38 3.49 -14.57
C GLY A 83 -25.70 4.94 -14.18
N ALA A 84 -26.14 5.18 -12.95
CA ALA A 84 -26.36 6.52 -12.40
C ALA A 84 -25.04 7.29 -12.21
N LYS A 85 -25.14 8.60 -12.34
CA LYS A 85 -24.07 9.57 -12.11
C LYS A 85 -24.23 10.21 -10.74
N LEU A 86 -23.11 10.61 -10.15
CA LEU A 86 -23.06 11.44 -8.94
C LEU A 86 -22.67 12.87 -9.29
N TYR A 87 -23.49 13.83 -8.90
CA TYR A 87 -23.20 15.24 -9.06
C TYR A 87 -23.07 15.92 -7.70
N LEU A 88 -22.04 16.74 -7.54
CA LEU A 88 -21.96 17.73 -6.47
C LEU A 88 -22.76 18.96 -6.93
N ILE A 89 -23.84 19.29 -6.21
CA ILE A 89 -24.71 20.43 -6.52
C ILE A 89 -24.52 21.51 -5.45
N THR A 90 -24.08 22.71 -5.82
CA THR A 90 -23.90 23.83 -4.89
C THR A 90 -25.25 24.49 -4.58
N LYS A 91 -25.54 24.78 -3.32
CA LYS A 91 -26.78 25.45 -2.90
C LYS A 91 -26.68 26.96 -3.16
N LEU A 92 -27.68 27.55 -3.81
CA LEU A 92 -27.80 29.00 -4.03
C LEU A 92 -28.48 29.74 -2.85
N GLY A 93 -28.61 29.08 -1.70
CA GLY A 93 -29.30 29.58 -0.51
C GLY A 93 -29.20 28.57 0.64
N ALA A 94 -29.87 28.87 1.76
CA ALA A 94 -29.86 27.99 2.94
C ALA A 94 -30.60 26.66 2.69
N ASP A 95 -31.67 26.70 1.89
CA ASP A 95 -32.48 25.54 1.55
C ASP A 95 -32.13 24.99 0.17
N MET A 96 -32.27 23.68 0.01
CA MET A 96 -32.10 23.01 -1.27
C MET A 96 -33.32 23.26 -2.18
N ASP A 97 -33.06 23.68 -3.41
CA ASP A 97 -34.08 23.91 -4.44
C ASP A 97 -34.92 22.63 -4.67
N GLU A 98 -36.25 22.78 -4.65
CA GLU A 98 -37.19 21.70 -4.95
C GLU A 98 -36.96 21.10 -6.35
N ALA A 99 -36.46 21.90 -7.30
CA ALA A 99 -36.08 21.40 -8.63
C ALA A 99 -34.96 20.36 -8.56
N VAL A 100 -33.99 20.50 -7.65
CA VAL A 100 -32.90 19.52 -7.45
C VAL A 100 -33.47 18.18 -6.95
N LYS A 101 -34.42 18.22 -6.01
CA LYS A 101 -35.09 17.00 -5.48
C LYS A 101 -35.85 16.24 -6.57
N GLN A 102 -36.32 16.92 -7.61
CA GLN A 102 -37.03 16.30 -8.73
C GLN A 102 -36.09 15.68 -9.77
N CYS A 103 -34.79 15.94 -9.69
CA CYS A 103 -33.80 15.46 -10.67
C CYS A 103 -33.19 14.10 -10.29
N GLY A 104 -33.33 13.64 -9.04
CA GLY A 104 -32.74 12.39 -8.59
C GLY A 104 -32.81 12.19 -7.08
N GLU A 105 -32.08 11.19 -6.59
CA GLU A 105 -31.97 10.91 -5.16
C GLU A 105 -30.84 11.74 -4.54
N VAL A 106 -31.16 12.57 -3.55
CA VAL A 106 -30.14 13.28 -2.77
C VAL A 106 -29.57 12.33 -1.73
N LEU A 107 -28.35 11.88 -1.96
CA LEU A 107 -27.69 10.89 -1.11
C LEU A 107 -27.16 11.54 0.17
N LEU A 108 -26.51 12.70 0.06
CA LEU A 108 -25.85 13.37 1.18
C LEU A 108 -26.12 14.87 1.16
N ASP A 109 -26.29 15.46 2.34
CA ASP A 109 -26.11 16.89 2.55
C ASP A 109 -24.66 17.14 2.98
N LEU A 110 -23.95 17.96 2.22
CA LEU A 110 -22.55 18.30 2.44
C LEU A 110 -22.41 19.70 3.06
N GLY A 111 -23.51 20.33 3.51
CA GLY A 111 -23.54 21.70 4.03
C GLY A 111 -23.88 22.68 2.93
N THR A 112 -22.87 23.22 2.25
CA THR A 112 -23.02 24.20 1.15
C THR A 112 -23.34 23.55 -0.20
N SER A 113 -23.24 22.23 -0.28
CA SER A 113 -23.59 21.43 -1.46
C SER A 113 -24.34 20.15 -1.07
N VAL A 114 -24.88 19.44 -2.06
CA VAL A 114 -25.46 18.11 -1.90
C VAL A 114 -24.89 17.14 -2.90
N LEU A 115 -24.88 15.85 -2.56
CA LEU A 115 -24.53 14.78 -3.48
C LEU A 115 -25.79 14.18 -4.09
N LEU A 116 -26.03 14.44 -5.37
CA LEU A 116 -27.19 13.96 -6.12
C LEU A 116 -26.82 12.73 -6.95
N LYS A 117 -27.59 11.65 -6.80
CA LYS A 117 -27.57 10.47 -7.68
C LYS A 117 -28.68 10.59 -8.72
N THR A 118 -28.34 10.58 -10.00
CA THR A 118 -29.31 10.70 -11.09
C THR A 118 -28.90 9.93 -12.34
N GLN A 119 -29.87 9.56 -13.17
CA GLN A 119 -29.65 9.00 -14.52
C GLN A 119 -29.53 10.10 -15.59
N MET A 120 -29.77 11.37 -15.22
CA MET A 120 -29.64 12.50 -16.14
C MET A 120 -28.17 12.74 -16.51
N ASP A 121 -27.93 13.12 -17.76
CA ASP A 121 -26.68 13.75 -18.15
C ASP A 121 -26.64 15.23 -17.76
N ASP A 122 -25.49 15.85 -17.93
CA ASP A 122 -25.19 17.24 -17.62
C ASP A 122 -26.10 18.23 -18.38
N VAL A 123 -26.41 17.94 -19.64
CA VAL A 123 -27.33 18.77 -20.43
C VAL A 123 -28.76 18.67 -19.89
N SER A 124 -29.24 17.46 -19.62
CA SER A 124 -30.58 17.22 -19.08
C SER A 124 -30.75 17.78 -17.68
N LEU A 125 -29.71 17.67 -16.85
CA LEU A 125 -29.68 18.23 -15.50
C LEU A 125 -29.70 19.75 -15.53
N ARG A 126 -28.84 20.38 -16.36
CA ARG A 126 -28.82 21.85 -16.51
C ARG A 126 -30.16 22.42 -16.99
N ASN A 127 -30.90 21.70 -17.82
CA ASN A 127 -32.26 22.11 -18.23
C ASN A 127 -33.28 22.15 -17.08
N LYS A 128 -32.97 21.54 -15.94
CA LYS A 128 -33.86 21.45 -14.77
C LYS A 128 -33.48 22.38 -13.64
N ILE A 129 -32.19 22.61 -13.41
CA ILE A 129 -31.69 23.35 -12.24
C ILE A 129 -30.78 24.51 -12.63
N SER A 130 -30.82 25.60 -11.85
CA SER A 130 -29.88 26.72 -12.00
C SER A 130 -28.62 26.55 -11.17
N ASN A 131 -28.64 25.71 -10.12
CA ASN A 131 -27.50 25.50 -9.23
C ASN A 131 -26.21 25.14 -9.99
N PRO A 132 -25.04 25.69 -9.61
CA PRO A 132 -23.75 25.19 -10.07
C PRO A 132 -23.61 23.72 -9.71
N PHE A 133 -23.08 22.93 -10.62
CA PHE A 133 -22.84 21.51 -10.37
C PHE A 133 -21.59 21.02 -11.08
N THR A 134 -21.01 19.93 -10.58
CA THR A 134 -19.99 19.18 -11.29
C THR A 134 -20.18 17.69 -11.08
N LEU A 135 -19.83 16.89 -12.08
CA LEU A 135 -19.76 15.44 -11.93
C LEU A 135 -18.67 15.11 -10.92
N LEU A 136 -19.00 14.30 -9.91
CA LEU A 136 -18.00 13.71 -9.02
C LEU A 136 -17.23 12.65 -9.82
N GLU A 137 -16.05 13.02 -10.30
CA GLU A 137 -15.15 12.09 -10.97
C GLU A 137 -14.73 11.01 -9.97
N LEU A 138 -14.90 9.73 -10.33
CA LEU A 138 -14.41 8.59 -9.52
C LEU A 138 -12.92 8.36 -9.79
N SER A 139 -12.16 9.45 -9.78
CA SER A 139 -10.71 9.47 -9.87
C SER A 139 -10.19 10.11 -8.58
N PRO A 140 -9.24 9.47 -7.88
CA PRO A 140 -8.77 10.00 -6.61
C PRO A 140 -8.14 11.38 -6.78
N ILE A 141 -8.46 12.29 -5.86
CA ILE A 141 -7.83 13.61 -5.81
C ILE A 141 -6.35 13.47 -5.41
N ARG A 142 -5.50 14.36 -5.93
CA ARG A 142 -4.09 14.40 -5.55
C ARG A 142 -3.90 15.25 -4.30
N LEU A 143 -3.70 14.58 -3.17
CA LEU A 143 -3.42 15.24 -1.90
C LEU A 143 -1.95 15.68 -1.84
N SER A 144 -1.69 16.98 -2.04
CA SER A 144 -0.34 17.54 -1.91
C SER A 144 0.28 17.33 -0.52
N SER A 145 1.55 16.96 -0.45
CA SER A 145 2.29 16.87 0.82
C SER A 145 2.80 18.23 1.33
N ASN A 146 2.74 19.28 0.51
CA ASN A 146 3.29 20.57 0.86
C ASN A 146 2.39 21.28 1.88
N THR A 147 3.00 21.74 2.97
CA THR A 147 2.36 22.58 3.99
C THR A 147 3.08 23.91 4.06
N GLY A 148 2.79 24.75 3.07
CA GLY A 148 2.67 26.19 3.34
C GLY A 148 3.56 27.18 2.61
N VAL A 149 3.05 28.41 2.60
CA VAL A 149 3.74 29.66 2.29
C VAL A 149 3.78 30.40 3.63
N SER A 150 4.95 30.73 4.19
CA SER A 150 4.97 31.60 5.37
C SER A 150 5.04 33.06 4.96
N GLY A 151 4.11 33.82 5.54
CA GLY A 151 3.88 35.23 5.29
C GLY A 151 5.01 36.08 5.85
N THR A 152 5.78 36.65 4.93
CA THR A 152 6.15 38.05 5.09
C THR A 152 5.47 38.76 3.92
N ILE A 153 4.35 39.40 4.20
CA ILE A 153 3.82 40.40 3.27
C ILE A 153 4.89 41.49 3.27
N ALA A 154 5.71 41.53 2.22
CA ALA A 154 6.69 42.59 2.04
C ALA A 154 6.00 43.95 2.20
N GLU A 155 6.78 44.99 2.53
CA GLU A 155 6.30 46.37 2.35
C GLU A 155 5.72 46.54 0.94
N THR A 156 4.76 47.46 0.78
CA THR A 156 4.14 47.67 -0.53
C THR A 156 5.22 47.97 -1.57
N ARG A 157 5.11 47.32 -2.73
CA ARG A 157 6.06 47.50 -3.82
C ARG A 157 5.54 48.53 -4.78
N THR A 158 6.27 49.62 -4.96
CA THR A 158 5.93 50.66 -5.94
C THR A 158 5.79 50.12 -7.36
N SER A 159 6.52 49.05 -7.73
CA SER A 159 6.34 48.37 -9.02
C SER A 159 4.97 47.71 -9.17
N ILE A 160 4.44 47.09 -8.10
CA ILE A 160 3.10 46.49 -8.08
C ILE A 160 2.05 47.60 -8.03
N GLU A 161 2.23 48.63 -7.19
CA GLU A 161 1.32 49.78 -7.12
C GLU A 161 1.15 50.46 -8.49
N ASN A 162 2.26 50.69 -9.21
CA ASN A 162 2.23 51.27 -10.55
C ASN A 162 1.56 50.35 -11.59
N LEU A 163 1.72 49.03 -11.47
CA LEU A 163 1.07 48.06 -12.34
C LEU A 163 -0.45 48.06 -12.13
N ILE A 164 -0.91 47.91 -10.88
CA ILE A 164 -2.34 47.82 -10.57
C ILE A 164 -3.08 49.14 -10.79
N ALA A 165 -2.37 50.28 -10.70
CA ALA A 165 -2.93 51.59 -11.02
C ALA A 165 -3.38 51.72 -12.49
N GLN A 166 -2.90 50.85 -13.39
CA GLN A 166 -3.33 50.84 -14.80
C GLN A 166 -4.63 50.07 -15.06
N VAL A 167 -5.14 49.33 -14.07
CA VAL A 167 -6.45 48.66 -14.15
C VAL A 167 -7.54 49.72 -14.18
N ASN A 168 -8.37 49.69 -15.21
CA ASN A 168 -9.34 50.75 -15.51
C ASN A 168 -10.76 50.21 -15.68
N ALA A 169 -11.72 50.81 -14.98
CA ALA A 169 -13.12 50.37 -15.01
C ALA A 169 -13.79 50.55 -16.38
N ASP A 170 -13.37 51.54 -17.18
CA ASP A 170 -13.92 51.75 -18.53
C ASP A 170 -13.45 50.64 -19.49
N SER A 171 -12.19 50.18 -19.38
CA SER A 171 -11.73 49.03 -20.18
C SER A 171 -12.38 47.73 -19.72
N VAL A 172 -12.57 47.54 -18.41
CA VAL A 172 -13.33 46.42 -17.85
C VAL A 172 -14.76 46.41 -18.41
N MET A 173 -15.48 47.52 -18.31
CA MET A 173 -16.84 47.64 -18.87
C MET A 173 -16.86 47.40 -20.38
N TYR A 174 -15.86 47.91 -21.12
CA TYR A 174 -15.75 47.68 -22.57
C TYR A 174 -15.65 46.19 -22.91
N PHE A 175 -14.83 45.42 -22.19
CA PHE A 175 -14.69 43.99 -22.47
C PHE A 175 -15.95 43.21 -22.10
N ILE A 176 -16.55 43.50 -20.95
CA ILE A 176 -17.81 42.87 -20.51
C ILE A 176 -18.92 43.17 -21.53
N GLN A 177 -19.09 44.44 -21.91
CA GLN A 177 -20.08 44.84 -22.92
C GLN A 177 -19.82 44.15 -24.27
N SER A 178 -18.56 44.03 -24.69
CA SER A 178 -18.23 43.37 -25.95
C SER A 178 -18.57 41.88 -25.96
N LEU A 179 -18.39 41.19 -24.82
CA LEU A 179 -18.82 39.80 -24.66
C LEU A 179 -20.34 39.68 -24.62
N GLN A 180 -21.02 40.63 -23.96
CA GLN A 180 -22.49 40.70 -23.93
C GLN A 180 -23.08 40.92 -25.33
N ASP A 181 -22.48 41.80 -26.13
CA ASP A 181 -22.94 42.17 -27.48
C ASP A 181 -22.91 41.01 -28.48
N MET A 182 -22.25 39.90 -28.13
CA MET A 182 -22.33 38.63 -28.87
C MET A 182 -23.70 37.95 -28.74
N GLN A 183 -24.60 38.51 -27.92
CA GLN A 183 -25.94 38.04 -27.57
C GLN A 183 -25.96 36.78 -26.71
N THR A 184 -25.24 35.74 -27.13
CA THR A 184 -25.08 34.49 -26.38
C THR A 184 -23.65 34.00 -26.48
N ARG A 185 -23.14 33.38 -25.42
CA ARG A 185 -21.89 32.60 -25.44
C ARG A 185 -22.15 31.16 -25.00
N TYR A 186 -23.39 30.71 -25.14
CA TYR A 186 -23.83 29.39 -24.71
C TYR A 186 -23.02 28.26 -25.34
N ALA A 187 -22.58 27.31 -24.51
CA ALA A 187 -21.70 26.22 -24.93
C ALA A 187 -22.31 25.29 -26.00
N LEU A 188 -23.61 25.37 -26.29
CA LEU A 188 -24.23 24.64 -27.41
C LEU A 188 -24.56 25.51 -28.64
N ALA A 189 -24.33 26.83 -28.60
CA ALA A 189 -24.54 27.74 -29.72
C ALA A 189 -23.43 27.64 -30.80
N ASP A 190 -23.75 27.95 -32.06
CA ASP A 190 -22.80 27.79 -33.18
C ASP A 190 -21.65 28.81 -33.17
N ASN A 191 -21.76 29.88 -32.37
CA ASN A 191 -20.78 30.97 -32.33
C ASN A 191 -19.59 30.73 -31.39
N ARG A 192 -19.48 29.57 -30.72
CA ARG A 192 -18.37 29.23 -29.78
C ARG A 192 -16.98 29.60 -30.28
N LEU A 193 -16.65 29.18 -31.51
CA LEU A 193 -15.34 29.46 -32.12
C LEU A 193 -15.15 30.96 -32.40
N THR A 194 -16.22 31.68 -32.73
CA THR A 194 -16.20 33.14 -32.92
C THR A 194 -15.90 33.85 -31.60
N VAL A 195 -16.54 33.43 -30.50
CA VAL A 195 -16.27 33.94 -29.14
C VAL A 195 -14.80 33.73 -28.78
N ALA A 196 -14.31 32.49 -28.89
CA ALA A 196 -12.92 32.14 -28.58
C ALA A 196 -11.91 32.93 -29.44
N ASN A 197 -12.17 33.07 -30.75
CA ASN A 197 -11.30 33.85 -31.64
C ASN A 197 -11.32 35.35 -31.32
N TRP A 198 -12.46 35.90 -30.90
CA TRP A 198 -12.52 37.30 -30.47
C TRP A 198 -11.67 37.54 -29.22
N ILE A 199 -11.77 36.66 -28.21
CA ILE A 199 -10.94 36.74 -26.99
C ILE A 199 -9.45 36.60 -27.35
N LYS A 200 -9.08 35.58 -28.15
CA LYS A 200 -7.72 35.40 -28.67
C LYS A 200 -7.19 36.67 -29.35
N SER A 201 -8.02 37.33 -30.16
CA SER A 201 -7.64 38.56 -30.84
C SER A 201 -7.37 39.73 -29.88
N GLN A 202 -8.03 39.78 -28.71
CA GLN A 202 -7.72 40.80 -27.71
C GLN A 202 -6.32 40.60 -27.13
N PHE A 203 -5.96 39.37 -26.75
CA PHE A 203 -4.59 39.07 -26.28
C PHE A 203 -3.52 39.42 -27.31
N LEU A 204 -3.75 39.09 -28.59
CA LEU A 204 -2.86 39.49 -29.69
C LEU A 204 -2.75 41.01 -29.83
N ARG A 205 -3.86 41.75 -29.68
CA ARG A 205 -3.88 43.23 -29.71
C ARG A 205 -3.10 43.85 -28.55
N PHE A 206 -3.04 43.19 -27.40
CA PHE A 206 -2.22 43.63 -26.26
C PHE A 206 -0.72 43.38 -26.48
N GLY A 207 -0.35 42.64 -27.54
CA GLY A 207 1.04 42.33 -27.88
C GLY A 207 1.51 40.95 -27.40
N ILE A 208 0.63 40.11 -26.86
CA ILE A 208 0.97 38.73 -26.49
C ILE A 208 1.00 37.89 -27.77
N THR A 209 2.19 37.46 -28.20
CA THR A 209 2.37 36.70 -29.45
C THR A 209 2.04 35.21 -29.30
N ASN A 210 2.12 34.68 -28.08
CA ASN A 210 1.78 33.30 -27.75
C ASN A 210 0.32 33.23 -27.25
N ALA A 211 -0.64 33.31 -28.17
CA ALA A 211 -2.06 33.18 -27.88
C ALA A 211 -2.72 32.21 -28.86
N ASP A 212 -3.39 31.17 -28.35
CA ASP A 212 -4.06 30.17 -29.18
C ASP A 212 -5.32 29.57 -28.52
N THR A 213 -6.10 28.82 -29.29
CA THR A 213 -7.23 28.04 -28.78
C THR A 213 -6.77 26.64 -28.38
N PHE A 214 -7.24 26.16 -27.23
CA PHE A 214 -7.12 24.77 -26.80
C PHE A 214 -8.45 24.05 -27.01
N SER A 215 -8.49 23.15 -28.00
CA SER A 215 -9.71 22.43 -28.38
C SER A 215 -9.88 21.13 -27.60
N PHE A 216 -11.12 20.85 -27.20
CA PHE A 216 -11.52 19.57 -26.59
C PHE A 216 -12.92 19.13 -27.07
N GLN A 217 -13.24 17.86 -26.90
CA GLN A 217 -14.56 17.32 -27.26
C GLN A 217 -15.45 17.23 -26.03
N TRP A 218 -16.68 17.73 -26.14
CA TRP A 218 -17.73 17.53 -25.15
C TRP A 218 -19.06 17.30 -25.86
N ASN A 219 -19.74 16.21 -25.52
CA ASN A 219 -21.02 15.81 -26.12
C ASN A 219 -21.01 15.77 -27.67
N GLY A 220 -19.91 15.30 -28.26
CA GLY A 220 -19.72 15.25 -29.72
C GLY A 220 -19.52 16.63 -30.39
N ILE A 221 -19.38 17.70 -29.60
CA ILE A 221 -19.16 19.07 -30.05
C ILE A 221 -17.76 19.50 -29.63
N THR A 222 -17.05 20.15 -30.56
CA THR A 222 -15.74 20.75 -30.26
C THR A 222 -15.92 22.08 -29.53
N GLN A 223 -15.32 22.18 -28.35
CA GLN A 223 -15.22 23.37 -27.52
C GLN A 223 -13.80 23.96 -27.57
N TYR A 224 -13.65 25.22 -27.17
CA TYR A 224 -12.39 25.96 -27.30
C TYR A 224 -12.12 26.79 -26.06
N ASN A 225 -11.17 26.37 -25.22
CA ASN A 225 -10.56 27.32 -24.29
C ASN A 225 -9.65 28.28 -25.08
N VAL A 226 -9.38 29.46 -24.54
CA VAL A 226 -8.36 30.38 -25.08
C VAL A 226 -7.21 30.45 -24.09
N VAL A 227 -5.98 30.35 -24.58
CA VAL A 227 -4.76 30.34 -23.78
C VAL A 227 -3.80 31.39 -24.33
N ALA A 228 -3.41 32.36 -23.51
CA ALA A 228 -2.42 33.37 -23.87
C ALA A 228 -1.30 33.42 -22.81
N THR A 229 -0.04 33.43 -23.24
CA THR A 229 1.12 33.30 -22.33
C THR A 229 2.04 34.51 -22.43
N ILE A 230 2.29 35.17 -21.30
CA ILE A 230 3.46 36.02 -21.09
C ILE A 230 4.58 35.13 -20.56
N THR A 231 5.66 34.95 -21.33
CA THR A 231 6.77 34.07 -20.94
C THR A 231 7.59 34.68 -19.81
N GLY A 232 7.87 33.89 -18.78
CA GLY A 232 8.71 34.28 -17.65
C GLY A 232 10.18 34.45 -18.03
N SER A 233 10.88 35.37 -17.38
CA SER A 233 12.31 35.64 -17.65
C SER A 233 13.28 34.68 -16.96
N VAL A 234 12.87 34.07 -15.85
CA VAL A 234 13.71 33.17 -15.03
C VAL A 234 13.17 31.74 -15.04
N TYR A 235 11.84 31.59 -14.94
CA TYR A 235 11.13 30.32 -14.89
C TYR A 235 10.10 30.21 -16.03
N PRO A 236 10.55 30.10 -17.30
CA PRO A 236 9.62 30.07 -18.44
C PRO A 236 8.67 28.86 -18.42
N ASP A 237 9.05 27.78 -17.75
CA ASP A 237 8.26 26.53 -17.66
C ASP A 237 7.49 26.37 -16.34
N THR A 238 7.54 27.37 -15.45
CA THR A 238 6.68 27.47 -14.28
C THR A 238 5.55 28.45 -14.58
N TYR A 239 4.31 28.08 -14.25
CA TYR A 239 3.12 28.80 -14.68
C TYR A 239 2.30 29.33 -13.52
N ILE A 240 1.91 30.60 -13.61
CA ILE A 240 0.69 31.09 -12.96
C ILE A 240 -0.42 31.04 -14.00
N ILE A 241 -1.55 30.46 -13.64
CA ILE A 241 -2.74 30.44 -14.48
C ILE A 241 -3.72 31.48 -13.93
N VAL A 242 -4.26 32.32 -14.80
CA VAL A 242 -5.30 33.29 -14.48
C VAL A 242 -6.49 32.97 -15.37
N GLY A 243 -7.67 32.70 -14.79
CA GLY A 243 -8.82 32.31 -15.58
C GLY A 243 -10.18 32.70 -15.05
N GLY A 244 -11.17 32.41 -15.90
CA GLY A 244 -12.62 32.56 -15.72
C GLY A 244 -13.29 32.00 -16.99
N HIS A 245 -14.50 31.46 -16.89
CA HIS A 245 -15.17 30.92 -18.06
C HIS A 245 -15.77 32.02 -18.94
N HIS A 246 -15.90 31.72 -20.24
CA HIS A 246 -16.44 32.66 -21.22
C HIS A 246 -17.79 32.24 -21.77
N ASP A 247 -18.26 31.01 -21.51
CA ASP A 247 -19.63 30.65 -21.82
C ASP A 247 -20.63 31.30 -20.85
N SER A 248 -21.90 31.27 -21.23
CA SER A 248 -23.01 31.84 -20.46
C SER A 248 -24.30 31.09 -20.74
N ILE A 249 -25.27 31.15 -19.83
CA ILE A 249 -26.58 30.52 -20.02
C ILE A 249 -27.76 31.40 -19.61
N THR A 250 -28.92 31.16 -20.22
CA THR A 250 -30.22 31.60 -19.69
C THR A 250 -31.23 30.46 -19.70
N ARG A 251 -32.25 30.55 -18.84
CA ARG A 251 -33.28 29.51 -18.73
C ARG A 251 -34.37 29.57 -19.81
N THR A 252 -34.50 30.69 -20.49
CA THR A 252 -35.59 30.95 -21.44
C THR A 252 -35.15 30.71 -22.88
N THR A 253 -34.09 31.37 -23.32
CA THR A 253 -33.64 31.35 -24.72
C THR A 253 -32.11 31.34 -24.85
N PRO A 254 -31.41 30.31 -24.31
CA PRO A 254 -29.94 30.31 -24.22
C PRO A 254 -29.23 30.36 -25.58
N TYR A 255 -29.85 29.84 -26.64
CA TYR A 255 -29.33 29.90 -28.01
C TYR A 255 -29.44 31.28 -28.66
N VAL A 256 -30.21 32.20 -28.09
CA VAL A 256 -30.53 33.51 -28.69
C VAL A 256 -29.98 34.63 -27.82
N LEU A 257 -30.29 34.60 -26.52
CA LEU A 257 -29.93 35.65 -25.58
C LEU A 257 -29.47 35.02 -24.26
N ALA A 258 -28.16 35.07 -24.05
CA ALA A 258 -27.48 34.76 -22.80
C ALA A 258 -26.35 35.78 -22.56
N PRO A 259 -26.70 36.99 -22.08
CA PRO A 259 -25.77 38.10 -22.06
C PRO A 259 -24.62 37.88 -21.07
N GLY A 260 -24.89 37.29 -19.89
CA GLY A 260 -23.87 36.79 -18.96
C GLY A 260 -22.84 37.83 -18.56
N ALA A 261 -23.27 39.04 -18.20
CA ALA A 261 -22.36 40.16 -17.96
C ALA A 261 -21.53 39.96 -16.67
N ASP A 262 -22.19 39.57 -15.59
CA ASP A 262 -21.54 39.15 -14.37
C ASP A 262 -21.05 37.70 -14.48
N ASP A 263 -21.89 36.81 -15.01
CA ASP A 263 -21.64 35.36 -15.14
C ASP A 263 -21.44 34.90 -16.61
N ASN A 264 -20.21 34.77 -17.11
CA ASN A 264 -18.96 35.16 -16.44
C ASN A 264 -18.08 36.03 -17.35
N ALA A 265 -18.70 36.99 -18.05
CA ALA A 265 -17.94 38.00 -18.76
C ALA A 265 -17.04 38.83 -17.81
N SER A 266 -17.42 38.98 -16.54
CA SER A 266 -16.61 39.64 -15.51
C SER A 266 -15.28 38.91 -15.25
N GLY A 267 -15.30 37.59 -15.04
CA GLY A 267 -14.10 36.77 -14.82
C GLY A 267 -13.25 36.56 -16.08
N SER A 268 -13.87 36.36 -17.24
CA SER A 268 -13.16 36.39 -18.53
C SER A 268 -12.47 37.74 -18.77
N THR A 269 -13.09 38.83 -18.34
CA THR A 269 -12.51 40.17 -18.40
C THR A 269 -11.33 40.33 -17.44
N ALA A 270 -11.33 39.69 -16.27
CA ALA A 270 -10.17 39.68 -15.39
C ALA A 270 -8.92 39.16 -16.13
N ALA A 271 -9.03 38.03 -16.83
CA ALA A 271 -7.92 37.49 -17.61
C ALA A 271 -7.44 38.47 -18.71
N MET A 272 -8.36 39.14 -19.43
CA MET A 272 -8.01 40.10 -20.48
C MET A 272 -7.43 41.40 -19.94
N GLU A 273 -8.00 41.98 -18.88
CA GLU A 273 -7.55 43.25 -18.31
C GLU A 273 -6.21 43.09 -17.62
N MET A 274 -5.99 42.01 -16.86
CA MET A 274 -4.69 41.67 -16.27
C MET A 274 -3.61 41.57 -17.35
N ALA A 275 -3.89 40.84 -18.45
CA ALA A 275 -2.99 40.73 -19.58
C ALA A 275 -2.70 42.11 -20.22
N ARG A 276 -3.75 42.92 -20.43
CA ARG A 276 -3.63 44.27 -21.02
C ARG A 276 -2.73 45.17 -20.18
N VAL A 277 -2.93 45.24 -18.86
CA VAL A 277 -2.16 46.13 -17.98
C VAL A 277 -0.72 45.65 -17.80
N MET A 278 -0.48 44.34 -17.72
CA MET A 278 0.88 43.79 -17.65
C MET A 278 1.67 44.11 -18.92
N MET A 279 1.07 43.93 -20.10
CA MET A 279 1.72 44.27 -21.37
C MET A 279 1.92 45.79 -21.52
N ALA A 280 0.92 46.60 -21.19
CA ALA A 280 1.00 48.07 -21.29
C ALA A 280 2.05 48.67 -20.34
N SER A 281 2.26 48.05 -19.18
CA SER A 281 3.28 48.46 -18.20
C SER A 281 4.69 47.99 -18.55
N GLY A 282 4.87 47.15 -19.57
CA GLY A 282 6.14 46.46 -19.83
C GLY A 282 6.53 45.50 -18.70
N PHE A 283 5.56 44.96 -17.97
CA PHE A 283 5.80 44.03 -16.86
C PHE A 283 6.39 42.72 -17.38
N GLN A 284 7.54 42.33 -16.82
CA GLN A 284 8.21 41.08 -17.16
C GLN A 284 8.20 40.15 -15.94
N PRO A 285 7.31 39.15 -15.89
CA PRO A 285 7.24 38.24 -14.76
C PRO A 285 8.47 37.31 -14.73
N LYS A 286 8.88 36.83 -13.54
CA LYS A 286 9.98 35.84 -13.43
C LYS A 286 9.50 34.47 -13.88
N CYS A 287 8.30 34.03 -13.51
CA CYS A 287 7.66 32.84 -14.10
C CYS A 287 6.64 33.18 -15.20
N SER A 288 6.27 32.21 -16.03
CA SER A 288 5.27 32.44 -17.07
C SER A 288 3.87 32.66 -16.50
N ILE A 289 3.11 33.58 -17.08
CA ILE A 289 1.69 33.80 -16.73
C ILE A 289 0.84 33.38 -17.93
N ARG A 290 -0.06 32.41 -17.74
CA ARG A 290 -1.04 31.94 -18.72
C ARG A 290 -2.43 32.46 -18.37
N PHE A 291 -2.97 33.29 -19.23
CA PHE A 291 -4.37 33.71 -19.20
C PHE A 291 -5.21 32.69 -19.93
N VAL A 292 -6.15 32.05 -19.23
CA VAL A 292 -6.98 30.96 -19.76
C VAL A 292 -8.45 31.26 -19.56
N THR A 293 -9.21 31.42 -20.65
CA THR A 293 -10.67 31.52 -20.56
C THR A 293 -11.30 30.17 -20.90
N PHE A 294 -12.10 29.62 -19.98
CA PHE A 294 -12.64 28.26 -20.08
C PHE A 294 -13.99 28.22 -20.81
N ALA A 295 -14.23 27.18 -21.61
CA ALA A 295 -15.51 26.93 -22.26
C ALA A 295 -16.31 25.85 -21.51
N ALA A 296 -17.63 25.89 -21.60
CA ALA A 296 -18.53 24.86 -21.07
C ALA A 296 -18.40 24.63 -19.55
N GLU A 297 -18.15 25.70 -18.79
CA GLU A 297 -18.21 25.66 -17.32
C GLU A 297 -19.63 25.30 -16.88
N GLU A 298 -20.61 25.91 -17.54
CA GLU A 298 -22.03 25.89 -17.19
C GLU A 298 -22.63 24.48 -17.24
N PHE A 299 -21.90 23.48 -17.74
CA PHE A 299 -22.34 22.10 -17.83
C PHE A 299 -21.52 21.16 -16.93
N GLY A 300 -20.80 21.71 -15.96
CA GLY A 300 -19.98 20.95 -15.03
C GLY A 300 -18.50 20.98 -15.36
N LEU A 301 -17.99 22.19 -15.65
CA LEU A 301 -16.56 22.53 -15.63
C LEU A 301 -15.75 21.89 -16.77
N TRP A 302 -16.34 21.64 -17.93
CA TRP A 302 -15.69 20.81 -18.95
C TRP A 302 -14.39 21.41 -19.51
N GLY A 303 -14.33 22.73 -19.70
CA GLY A 303 -13.14 23.42 -20.18
C GLY A 303 -11.98 23.35 -19.20
N SER A 304 -12.23 23.63 -17.91
CA SER A 304 -11.21 23.54 -16.87
C SER A 304 -10.84 22.09 -16.55
N LYS A 305 -11.78 21.14 -16.57
CA LYS A 305 -11.47 19.70 -16.48
C LYS A 305 -10.51 19.26 -17.58
N ALA A 306 -10.79 19.62 -18.84
CA ALA A 306 -9.93 19.26 -19.96
C ALA A 306 -8.53 19.88 -19.83
N TYR A 307 -8.44 21.14 -19.40
CA TYR A 307 -7.15 21.81 -19.24
C TYR A 307 -6.37 21.31 -18.02
N ALA A 308 -7.02 21.12 -16.86
CA ALA A 308 -6.39 20.59 -15.66
C ALA A 308 -5.90 19.15 -15.86
N GLN A 309 -6.67 18.33 -16.59
CA GLN A 309 -6.24 16.99 -16.99
C GLN A 309 -5.00 17.04 -17.90
N MET A 310 -5.01 17.90 -18.92
CA MET A 310 -3.84 18.08 -19.79
C MET A 310 -2.62 18.55 -19.00
N ALA A 311 -2.80 19.50 -18.07
CA ALA A 311 -1.72 20.00 -17.23
C ALA A 311 -1.14 18.90 -16.33
N ASP A 312 -2.02 18.04 -15.80
CA ASP A 312 -1.64 16.87 -15.00
C ASP A 312 -0.86 15.83 -15.81
N ASP A 313 -1.37 15.48 -16.99
CA ASP A 313 -0.74 14.51 -17.90
C ASP A 313 0.61 14.99 -18.42
N ALA A 314 0.75 16.31 -18.65
CA ALA A 314 1.99 16.94 -19.06
C ALA A 314 2.94 17.26 -17.88
N ASN A 315 2.53 16.99 -16.64
CA ASN A 315 3.26 17.32 -15.42
C ASN A 315 3.73 18.78 -15.39
N LEU A 316 2.82 19.71 -15.73
CA LEU A 316 3.14 21.14 -15.73
C LEU A 316 3.43 21.63 -14.30
N ASP A 317 4.46 22.46 -14.16
CA ASP A 317 4.76 23.15 -12.91
C ASP A 317 3.85 24.37 -12.76
N ILE A 318 2.65 24.16 -12.21
CA ILE A 318 1.69 25.24 -11.91
C ILE A 318 1.94 25.72 -10.48
N ARG A 319 2.49 26.93 -10.35
CA ARG A 319 2.74 27.58 -9.07
C ARG A 319 1.46 28.05 -8.40
N LEU A 320 0.50 28.50 -9.20
CA LEU A 320 -0.78 29.01 -8.74
C LEU A 320 -1.78 29.09 -9.89
N MET A 321 -3.03 28.71 -9.65
CA MET A 321 -4.17 29.05 -10.51
C MET A 321 -5.09 30.03 -9.78
N ILE A 322 -5.43 31.14 -10.43
CA ILE A 322 -6.34 32.17 -9.90
C ILE A 322 -7.61 32.15 -10.75
N ASN A 323 -8.72 31.76 -10.14
CA ASN A 323 -10.04 31.73 -10.76
C ASN A 323 -10.84 32.98 -10.42
N HIS A 324 -11.61 33.45 -11.41
CA HIS A 324 -12.58 34.53 -11.25
C HIS A 324 -13.91 34.04 -11.81
N ASP A 325 -14.93 34.08 -10.97
CA ASP A 325 -16.28 33.75 -11.37
C ASP A 325 -17.22 34.68 -10.63
N MET A 326 -18.04 35.43 -11.36
CA MET A 326 -18.90 36.49 -10.84
C MET A 326 -18.15 37.46 -9.91
N ILE A 327 -17.52 38.48 -10.48
CA ILE A 327 -16.74 39.47 -9.72
C ILE A 327 -17.27 40.89 -9.93
N ALA A 328 -18.51 41.07 -10.37
CA ALA A 328 -19.04 42.39 -10.73
C ALA A 328 -20.36 42.77 -10.03
N ASN A 329 -21.02 41.91 -9.26
CA ASN A 329 -22.18 42.32 -8.46
C ASN A 329 -21.76 43.00 -7.15
N TYR A 330 -22.17 44.25 -6.99
CA TYR A 330 -21.85 45.08 -5.85
C TYR A 330 -23.12 45.57 -5.14
N VAL A 331 -23.08 45.58 -3.81
CA VAL A 331 -24.09 46.23 -2.98
C VAL A 331 -23.45 47.43 -2.31
N GLU A 332 -24.08 48.60 -2.46
CA GLU A 332 -23.57 49.86 -1.92
C GLU A 332 -23.19 49.73 -0.44
N GLY A 333 -21.94 50.06 -0.12
CA GLY A 333 -21.37 49.98 1.23
C GLY A 333 -20.73 48.64 1.61
N ASP A 334 -20.83 47.59 0.78
CA ASP A 334 -20.24 46.28 1.04
C ASP A 334 -19.00 46.01 0.18
N GLN A 335 -17.82 46.37 0.70
CA GLN A 335 -16.53 46.17 0.01
C GLN A 335 -15.98 44.74 0.12
N ARG A 336 -16.78 43.78 0.59
CA ARG A 336 -16.29 42.42 0.78
C ARG A 336 -16.11 41.69 -0.56
N VAL A 337 -15.10 40.83 -0.61
CA VAL A 337 -14.87 39.88 -1.69
C VAL A 337 -14.58 38.51 -1.07
N ARG A 338 -15.13 37.44 -1.63
CA ARG A 338 -14.86 36.08 -1.16
C ARG A 338 -13.64 35.51 -1.84
N LEU A 339 -12.75 34.92 -1.04
CA LEU A 339 -11.76 33.98 -1.52
C LEU A 339 -12.21 32.58 -1.06
N MET A 340 -12.46 31.67 -2.00
CA MET A 340 -12.88 30.30 -1.65
C MET A 340 -11.66 29.48 -1.24
N PRO A 341 -11.60 29.00 0.02
CA PRO A 341 -10.46 28.25 0.51
C PRO A 341 -10.46 26.80 -0.03
N TYR A 342 -9.26 26.25 -0.24
CA TYR A 342 -9.06 24.85 -0.60
C TYR A 342 -8.06 24.19 0.35
N ASP A 343 -8.45 23.04 0.90
CA ASP A 343 -7.60 22.30 1.85
C ASP A 343 -6.30 21.85 1.19
N GLY A 344 -5.20 22.00 1.93
CA GLY A 344 -3.83 21.88 1.41
C GLY A 344 -3.23 23.17 0.85
N PHE A 345 -4.04 24.20 0.59
CA PHE A 345 -3.59 25.49 0.07
C PHE A 345 -4.16 26.71 0.82
N MET A 346 -4.61 26.53 2.06
CA MET A 346 -5.11 27.62 2.92
C MET A 346 -4.12 28.79 3.00
N ASP A 347 -2.83 28.50 3.14
CA ASP A 347 -1.78 29.52 3.22
C ASP A 347 -1.70 30.38 1.95
N TYR A 348 -2.08 29.84 0.77
CA TYR A 348 -2.18 30.63 -0.46
C TYR A 348 -3.37 31.58 -0.38
N THR A 349 -4.51 31.12 0.13
CA THR A 349 -5.70 31.97 0.37
C THR A 349 -5.40 33.07 1.38
N ASP A 350 -4.66 32.77 2.45
CA ASP A 350 -4.31 33.73 3.49
C ASP A 350 -3.34 34.80 2.96
N VAL A 351 -2.30 34.39 2.22
CA VAL A 351 -1.38 35.33 1.55
C VAL A 351 -2.12 36.21 0.54
N ALA A 352 -3.01 35.63 -0.27
CA ALA A 352 -3.81 36.38 -1.22
C ALA A 352 -4.78 37.37 -0.55
N SER A 353 -5.36 36.99 0.59
CA SER A 353 -6.18 37.89 1.42
C SER A 353 -5.36 39.05 1.98
N GLY A 354 -4.13 38.77 2.43
CA GLY A 354 -3.18 39.78 2.87
C GLY A 354 -2.84 40.78 1.76
N ILE A 355 -2.48 40.27 0.58
CA ILE A 355 -2.18 41.09 -0.62
C ILE A 355 -3.41 41.90 -1.04
N THR A 356 -4.60 41.29 -1.04
CA THR A 356 -5.86 41.97 -1.37
C THR A 356 -6.09 43.17 -0.45
N SER A 357 -5.98 42.98 0.87
CA SER A 357 -6.13 44.05 1.86
C SER A 357 -5.02 45.10 1.78
N GLN A 358 -3.82 44.71 1.34
CA GLN A 358 -2.66 45.59 1.25
C GLN A 358 -2.76 46.56 0.05
N TYR A 359 -3.22 46.06 -1.10
CA TYR A 359 -3.17 46.81 -2.37
C TYR A 359 -4.52 47.40 -2.80
N THR A 360 -5.61 47.08 -2.11
CA THR A 360 -6.97 47.53 -2.47
C THR A 360 -7.79 47.90 -1.24
N ASN A 361 -8.97 48.50 -1.45
CA ASN A 361 -9.92 48.78 -0.37
C ASN A 361 -10.90 47.62 -0.10
N LEU A 362 -10.70 46.47 -0.75
CA LEU A 362 -11.55 45.30 -0.57
C LEU A 362 -11.34 44.68 0.81
N LEU A 363 -12.40 44.09 1.34
CA LEU A 363 -12.39 43.33 2.58
C LEU A 363 -12.47 41.84 2.24
N PRO A 364 -11.33 41.13 2.09
CA PRO A 364 -11.36 39.70 1.78
C PRO A 364 -11.97 38.92 2.94
N VAL A 365 -12.86 38.00 2.60
CA VAL A 365 -13.48 37.06 3.55
C VAL A 365 -13.43 35.65 2.97
N ASN A 366 -13.33 34.65 3.83
CA ASN A 366 -13.31 33.26 3.38
C ASN A 366 -14.71 32.83 2.93
N GLY A 367 -14.77 32.19 1.76
CA GLY A 367 -15.95 31.50 1.26
C GLY A 367 -16.04 30.05 1.75
N SER A 368 -16.72 29.21 0.97
CA SER A 368 -16.89 27.78 1.29
C SER A 368 -15.62 26.97 0.99
N MET A 369 -15.23 26.10 1.92
CA MET A 369 -14.08 25.21 1.77
C MET A 369 -14.31 24.17 0.67
N ASN A 370 -13.28 23.94 -0.15
CA ASN A 370 -13.26 22.96 -1.25
C ASN A 370 -14.46 23.13 -2.20
N SER A 371 -14.82 24.37 -2.54
CA SER A 371 -15.94 24.64 -3.44
C SER A 371 -15.82 23.82 -4.73
N SER A 372 -16.94 23.30 -5.21
CA SER A 372 -17.02 22.56 -6.48
C SER A 372 -17.78 23.34 -7.56
N SER A 373 -18.00 24.64 -7.30
CA SER A 373 -18.93 25.47 -8.05
C SER A 373 -18.34 26.18 -9.26
N SER A 374 -17.04 26.03 -9.55
CA SER A 374 -16.36 26.77 -10.63
C SER A 374 -15.02 26.11 -11.01
N ASP A 375 -14.35 26.67 -12.02
CA ASP A 375 -13.17 26.15 -12.71
C ASP A 375 -11.92 25.94 -11.85
N SER A 376 -11.87 26.46 -10.61
CA SER A 376 -10.78 26.16 -9.67
C SER A 376 -10.81 24.73 -9.15
N HIS A 377 -11.98 24.10 -9.08
CA HIS A 377 -12.15 22.78 -8.47
C HIS A 377 -11.36 21.67 -9.20
N PRO A 378 -11.39 21.56 -10.55
CA PRO A 378 -10.60 20.56 -11.27
C PRO A 378 -9.09 20.70 -11.06
N PHE A 379 -8.57 21.92 -10.91
CA PHE A 379 -7.14 22.14 -10.62
C PHE A 379 -6.77 21.67 -9.21
N TRP A 380 -7.59 22.01 -8.20
CA TRP A 380 -7.38 21.53 -6.83
C TRP A 380 -7.46 20.00 -6.74
N ALA A 381 -8.43 19.38 -7.43
CA ALA A 381 -8.56 17.92 -7.48
C ALA A 381 -7.30 17.24 -8.06
N LYS A 382 -6.57 17.92 -8.95
CA LYS A 382 -5.28 17.49 -9.51
C LYS A 382 -4.07 17.91 -8.66
N GLY A 383 -4.29 18.50 -7.49
CA GLY A 383 -3.23 18.85 -6.55
C GLY A 383 -2.49 20.14 -6.89
N PHE A 384 -3.04 20.98 -7.78
CA PHE A 384 -2.47 22.29 -8.08
C PHE A 384 -2.93 23.35 -7.06
N PRO A 385 -2.06 24.29 -6.66
CA PRO A 385 -2.45 25.41 -5.80
C PRO A 385 -3.47 26.32 -6.49
N VAL A 386 -4.53 26.69 -5.77
CA VAL A 386 -5.64 27.48 -6.32
C VAL A 386 -6.02 28.65 -5.40
N ILE A 387 -6.42 29.76 -6.00
CA ILE A 387 -7.14 30.87 -5.37
C ILE A 387 -8.38 31.12 -6.22
N TYR A 388 -9.52 31.37 -5.59
CA TYR A 388 -10.78 31.62 -6.29
C TYR A 388 -11.46 32.86 -5.72
N TYR A 389 -11.48 33.94 -6.51
CA TYR A 389 -12.21 35.17 -6.24
C TYR A 389 -13.66 35.06 -6.68
N PHE A 390 -14.56 35.41 -5.77
CA PHE A 390 -16.01 35.45 -5.99
C PHE A 390 -16.57 36.69 -5.29
N GLU A 391 -17.57 37.34 -5.87
CA GLU A 391 -18.28 38.45 -5.24
C GLU A 391 -18.90 38.06 -3.89
N GLN A 392 -19.13 39.02 -2.99
CA GLN A 392 -19.77 38.74 -1.69
C GLN A 392 -21.28 38.51 -1.80
N ASN A 393 -21.97 39.29 -2.64
CA ASN A 393 -23.42 39.25 -2.73
C ASN A 393 -23.77 38.53 -4.02
N PHE A 394 -24.44 37.38 -3.93
CA PHE A 394 -24.78 36.59 -5.12
C PHE A 394 -25.81 37.35 -5.98
N SER A 395 -25.53 37.50 -7.28
CA SER A 395 -26.41 38.19 -8.21
C SER A 395 -27.82 37.59 -8.28
N THR A 396 -28.85 38.42 -8.13
CA THR A 396 -30.26 37.99 -8.20
C THR A 396 -30.76 37.75 -9.63
N VAL A 397 -29.99 38.17 -10.63
CA VAL A 397 -30.28 38.02 -12.06
C VAL A 397 -29.44 36.91 -12.71
N TYR A 398 -28.74 36.12 -11.91
CA TYR A 398 -27.97 34.94 -12.31
C TYR A 398 -28.76 34.02 -13.27
N HIS A 399 -28.10 33.55 -14.35
CA HIS A 399 -28.66 32.69 -15.39
C HIS A 399 -29.95 33.24 -16.05
N SER A 400 -30.07 34.56 -16.17
CA SER A 400 -31.23 35.23 -16.78
C SER A 400 -30.85 36.20 -17.90
N ASP A 401 -31.84 36.61 -18.69
CA ASP A 401 -31.64 37.64 -19.72
C ASP A 401 -31.42 39.06 -19.12
N GLN A 402 -31.52 39.19 -17.79
CA GLN A 402 -31.19 40.39 -17.03
C GLN A 402 -29.77 40.36 -16.46
N ASP A 403 -28.98 39.31 -16.69
CA ASP A 403 -27.55 39.36 -16.42
C ASP A 403 -26.86 40.21 -17.50
N ILE A 404 -26.97 41.52 -17.35
CA ILE A 404 -26.53 42.55 -18.29
C ILE A 404 -25.68 43.61 -17.59
N THR A 405 -24.90 44.37 -18.38
CA THR A 405 -24.00 45.43 -17.93
C THR A 405 -24.67 46.53 -17.11
N ALA A 406 -25.98 46.72 -17.27
CA ALA A 406 -26.74 47.66 -16.46
C ALA A 406 -26.94 47.22 -15.00
N ASN A 407 -26.73 45.94 -14.70
CA ASN A 407 -26.93 45.33 -13.38
C ASN A 407 -25.60 44.93 -12.69
N ILE A 408 -24.46 45.41 -13.19
CA ILE A 408 -23.14 45.17 -12.60
C ILE A 408 -22.47 46.47 -12.17
N ASP A 409 -21.40 46.36 -11.39
CA ASP A 409 -20.51 47.45 -11.02
C ASP A 409 -19.08 47.20 -11.54
N SER A 410 -18.73 47.90 -12.62
CA SER A 410 -17.39 47.82 -13.22
C SER A 410 -16.26 48.40 -12.34
N GLN A 411 -16.56 49.27 -11.37
CA GLN A 411 -15.56 49.79 -10.44
C GLN A 411 -15.19 48.72 -9.41
N TYR A 412 -16.19 48.04 -8.85
CA TYR A 412 -15.98 46.88 -7.98
C TYR A 412 -15.21 45.78 -8.71
N CYS A 413 -15.64 45.43 -9.94
CA CYS A 413 -14.93 44.45 -10.77
C CYS A 413 -13.47 44.85 -11.02
N ALA A 414 -13.20 46.11 -11.34
CA ALA A 414 -11.85 46.62 -11.51
C ALA A 414 -11.02 46.52 -10.22
N GLU A 415 -11.61 46.77 -9.04
CA GLU A 415 -10.92 46.64 -7.76
C GLU A 415 -10.56 45.17 -7.46
N VAL A 416 -11.44 44.21 -7.76
CA VAL A 416 -11.13 42.77 -7.65
C VAL A 416 -9.99 42.38 -8.60
N ILE A 417 -10.01 42.91 -9.84
CA ILE A 417 -8.94 42.71 -10.81
C ILE A 417 -7.61 43.31 -10.33
N ARG A 418 -7.61 44.47 -9.64
CA ARG A 418 -6.40 45.04 -9.02
C ARG A 418 -5.82 44.10 -7.97
N ALA A 419 -6.65 43.58 -7.07
CA ALA A 419 -6.22 42.63 -6.05
C ALA A 419 -5.58 41.39 -6.68
N SER A 420 -6.27 40.79 -7.65
CA SER A 420 -5.78 39.61 -8.37
C SER A 420 -4.50 39.88 -9.18
N THR A 421 -4.37 41.06 -9.79
CA THR A 421 -3.13 41.50 -10.47
C THR A 421 -1.97 41.58 -9.49
N ALA A 422 -2.18 42.14 -8.29
CA ALA A 422 -1.16 42.19 -7.25
C ALA A 422 -0.75 40.79 -6.77
N VAL A 423 -1.72 39.88 -6.61
CA VAL A 423 -1.44 38.47 -6.27
C VAL A 423 -0.62 37.80 -7.37
N ALA A 424 -1.06 37.85 -8.63
CA ALA A 424 -0.34 37.26 -9.75
C ALA A 424 1.08 37.83 -9.87
N ALA A 425 1.26 39.14 -9.75
CA ALA A 425 2.58 39.78 -9.80
C ALA A 425 3.49 39.30 -8.67
N THR A 426 2.97 39.22 -7.44
CA THR A 426 3.72 38.77 -6.26
C THR A 426 4.17 37.32 -6.40
N TYR A 427 3.25 36.40 -6.73
CA TYR A 427 3.58 34.99 -6.93
C TYR A 427 4.52 34.79 -8.13
N SER A 428 4.44 35.67 -9.14
CA SER A 428 5.32 35.58 -10.32
C SER A 428 6.76 35.95 -10.00
N ALA A 429 6.98 36.75 -8.96
CA ALA A 429 8.28 37.23 -8.52
C ALA A 429 8.96 36.27 -7.52
N MET A 430 8.23 35.28 -6.98
CA MET A 430 8.78 34.34 -6.01
C MET A 430 9.99 33.57 -6.58
N PRO A 431 11.13 33.52 -5.85
CA PRO A 431 12.26 32.70 -6.23
C PRO A 431 11.97 31.21 -6.04
N GLY A 432 12.82 30.37 -6.61
CA GLY A 432 12.74 28.92 -6.52
C GLY A 432 12.97 28.47 -5.08
N ALA A 433 12.17 27.52 -4.61
CA ALA A 433 12.35 26.95 -3.29
C ALA A 433 13.59 26.05 -3.23
N PRO A 434 14.28 25.96 -2.09
CA PRO A 434 15.26 24.91 -1.85
C PRO A 434 14.65 23.52 -2.07
N SER A 435 15.46 22.54 -2.45
CA SER A 435 15.02 21.15 -2.62
C SER A 435 15.82 20.17 -1.75
N ASN A 436 15.34 18.94 -1.60
CA ASN A 436 16.04 17.86 -0.88
C ASN A 436 16.51 18.24 0.54
N LEU A 437 15.67 18.98 1.27
CA LEU A 437 15.94 19.30 2.67
C LEU A 437 16.04 18.01 3.49
N ARG A 438 17.20 17.80 4.10
CA ARG A 438 17.52 16.70 5.00
C ARG A 438 17.88 17.26 6.36
N VAL A 439 17.37 16.62 7.41
CA VAL A 439 17.70 16.97 8.79
C VAL A 439 18.37 15.74 9.40
N LEU A 440 19.64 15.89 9.75
CA LEU A 440 20.47 14.84 10.31
C LEU A 440 20.68 15.10 11.80
N ASP A 441 20.57 14.04 12.59
CA ASP A 441 20.93 14.09 13.99
C ASP A 441 22.46 14.11 14.13
N THR A 442 22.96 15.05 14.93
CA THR A 442 24.40 15.19 15.16
C THR A 442 24.94 14.22 16.20
N GLY A 443 24.05 13.58 16.98
CA GLY A 443 24.42 12.71 18.09
C GLY A 443 24.83 13.42 19.38
N THR A 444 24.69 14.74 19.43
CA THR A 444 25.04 15.53 20.62
C THR A 444 23.91 15.64 21.65
N GLY A 445 22.73 15.10 21.35
CA GLY A 445 21.50 15.32 22.12
C GLY A 445 20.93 16.75 22.04
N SER A 446 21.66 17.70 21.47
CA SER A 446 21.28 19.13 21.51
C SER A 446 21.51 19.87 20.20
N SER A 447 21.83 19.15 19.12
CA SER A 447 21.94 19.76 17.80
C SER A 447 21.50 18.89 16.63
N LEU A 448 21.05 19.54 15.56
CA LEU A 448 20.63 18.95 14.30
C LEU A 448 21.35 19.67 13.15
N THR A 449 21.70 18.94 12.09
CA THR A 449 22.24 19.54 10.85
C THR A 449 21.18 19.53 9.77
N ALA A 450 20.82 20.71 9.27
CA ALA A 450 19.92 20.85 8.13
C ALA A 450 20.73 21.11 6.86
N ILE A 451 20.43 20.36 5.79
CA ILE A 451 21.14 20.42 4.50
C ILE A 451 20.11 20.43 3.38
N TRP A 452 20.28 21.31 2.40
CA TRP A 452 19.40 21.38 1.22
C TRP A 452 20.20 21.63 -0.06
N ASP A 453 19.53 21.48 -1.19
CA ASP A 453 20.05 21.90 -2.49
C ASP A 453 19.55 23.31 -2.80
N ALA A 454 20.46 24.15 -3.33
CA ALA A 454 20.11 25.48 -3.79
C ALA A 454 19.15 25.41 -5.00
N PRO A 455 18.15 26.31 -5.09
CA PRO A 455 17.36 26.45 -6.30
C PRO A 455 18.26 26.91 -7.47
N ASN A 456 17.87 26.54 -8.69
CA ASN A 456 18.51 27.06 -9.91
C ASN A 456 18.03 28.49 -10.21
N ASP A 457 18.30 29.42 -9.29
CA ASP A 457 17.98 30.84 -9.42
C ASP A 457 19.22 31.68 -9.05
N PRO A 458 19.83 32.38 -10.01
CA PRO A 458 21.01 33.21 -9.75
C PRO A 458 20.70 34.43 -8.86
N ASN A 459 19.43 34.77 -8.67
CA ASN A 459 19.03 35.91 -7.85
C ASN A 459 18.90 35.56 -6.36
N VAL A 460 18.96 34.28 -5.98
CA VAL A 460 18.91 33.88 -4.56
C VAL A 460 20.20 34.29 -3.86
N ILE A 461 20.07 35.10 -2.81
CA ILE A 461 21.21 35.66 -2.06
C ILE A 461 21.39 35.06 -0.67
N ARG A 462 20.34 34.49 -0.08
CA ARG A 462 20.36 33.87 1.25
C ARG A 462 19.19 32.91 1.45
N TYR A 463 19.25 32.17 2.54
CA TYR A 463 18.19 31.28 3.02
C TYR A 463 17.71 31.74 4.40
N VAL A 464 16.42 31.56 4.66
CA VAL A 464 15.82 31.70 5.99
C VAL A 464 15.50 30.30 6.49
N VAL A 465 15.93 30.00 7.72
CA VAL A 465 15.73 28.72 8.38
C VAL A 465 14.92 28.95 9.65
N ASP A 466 13.71 28.43 9.68
CA ASP A 466 12.83 28.40 10.85
C ASP A 466 12.83 26.99 11.44
N TYR A 467 13.17 26.85 12.72
CA TYR A 467 13.02 25.59 13.44
C TYR A 467 12.07 25.74 14.62
N LEU A 468 10.97 25.01 14.52
CA LEU A 468 9.86 24.99 15.47
C LEU A 468 9.97 23.75 16.36
N ASN A 469 10.06 23.94 17.68
CA ASN A 469 9.84 22.87 18.63
C ASN A 469 8.33 22.55 18.65
N THR A 470 7.94 21.35 18.20
CA THR A 470 6.52 21.00 18.03
C THR A 470 5.79 20.75 19.35
N ASP A 471 6.52 20.56 20.44
CA ASP A 471 5.94 20.29 21.76
C ASP A 471 5.61 21.60 22.49
N THR A 472 6.47 22.61 22.35
CA THR A 472 6.30 23.92 23.00
C THR A 472 5.72 24.99 22.08
N MET A 473 5.64 24.72 20.78
CA MET A 473 5.25 25.67 19.72
C MET A 473 6.14 26.93 19.66
N VAL A 474 7.38 26.84 20.16
CA VAL A 474 8.37 27.92 20.07
C VAL A 474 9.21 27.76 18.81
N SER A 475 9.25 28.81 17.98
CA SER A 475 10.05 28.91 16.75
C SER A 475 11.23 29.86 16.93
N ILE A 476 12.36 29.53 16.30
CA ILE A 476 13.53 30.39 16.16
C ILE A 476 13.87 30.50 14.68
N VAL A 477 14.09 31.73 14.22
CA VAL A 477 14.39 32.06 12.82
C VAL A 477 15.84 32.51 12.68
N LEU A 478 16.56 31.90 11.75
CA LEU A 478 17.94 32.20 11.40
C LEU A 478 18.05 32.53 9.90
N SER A 479 19.19 33.09 9.50
CA SER A 479 19.53 33.29 8.09
C SER A 479 20.96 32.86 7.79
N THR A 480 21.19 32.28 6.61
CA THR A 480 22.51 31.84 6.15
C THR A 480 22.65 32.03 4.64
N THR A 481 23.88 32.14 4.14
CA THR A 481 24.18 32.09 2.69
C THR A 481 24.58 30.69 2.23
N ASP A 482 24.91 29.79 3.16
CA ASP A 482 25.29 28.42 2.88
C ASP A 482 24.05 27.52 2.74
N THR A 483 24.18 26.39 2.05
CA THR A 483 23.10 25.40 1.90
C THR A 483 23.08 24.35 3.03
N MET A 484 23.76 24.65 4.13
CA MET A 484 23.85 23.82 5.32
C MET A 484 23.95 24.70 6.56
N ILE A 485 23.27 24.29 7.64
CA ILE A 485 23.37 24.94 8.95
C ILE A 485 23.28 23.91 10.07
N VAL A 486 24.06 24.11 11.13
CA VAL A 486 23.97 23.34 12.37
C VAL A 486 23.14 24.14 13.37
N LEU A 487 22.02 23.56 13.81
CA LEU A 487 21.11 24.11 14.80
C LEU A 487 21.51 23.60 16.18
N THR A 488 21.85 24.48 17.12
CA THR A 488 22.38 24.12 18.45
C THR A 488 21.47 24.59 19.59
N GLY A 489 21.66 24.02 20.78
CA GLY A 489 20.89 24.40 21.98
C GLY A 489 19.47 23.83 21.98
N LEU A 490 19.26 22.75 21.23
CA LEU A 490 17.99 22.04 21.16
C LEU A 490 17.81 21.17 22.41
N THR A 491 16.55 20.92 22.77
CA THR A 491 16.18 19.98 23.83
C THR A 491 16.22 18.54 23.32
N GLU A 492 16.97 17.68 24.00
CA GLU A 492 17.10 16.26 23.69
C GLU A 492 15.75 15.54 23.66
N GLY A 493 15.53 14.70 22.65
CA GLY A 493 14.31 13.92 22.47
C GLY A 493 13.08 14.71 22.02
N ALA A 494 13.14 16.05 21.99
CA ALA A 494 12.04 16.88 21.49
C ALA A 494 11.99 16.85 19.95
N ASN A 495 10.78 16.95 19.38
CA ASN A 495 10.59 16.95 17.94
C ASN A 495 10.66 18.38 17.37
N TYR A 496 11.45 18.56 16.32
CA TYR A 496 11.60 19.84 15.64
C TYR A 496 11.12 19.75 14.20
N LYS A 497 10.30 20.71 13.76
CA LYS A 497 10.02 20.97 12.34
C LYS A 497 10.98 22.05 11.86
N ILE A 498 11.88 21.71 10.94
CA ILE A 498 12.82 22.62 10.30
C ILE A 498 12.24 22.98 8.94
N SER A 499 12.12 24.27 8.67
CA SER A 499 11.59 24.83 7.42
C SER A 499 12.61 25.79 6.82
N VAL A 500 12.87 25.66 5.52
CA VAL A 500 13.83 26.50 4.79
C VAL A 500 13.17 27.14 3.58
N CYS A 501 13.37 28.44 3.39
CA CYS A 501 13.04 29.13 2.13
C CYS A 501 14.26 29.92 1.60
N SER A 502 14.24 30.24 0.32
CA SER A 502 15.21 31.11 -0.32
C SER A 502 14.70 32.56 -0.33
N ILE A 503 15.63 33.52 -0.28
CA ILE A 503 15.36 34.95 -0.44
C ILE A 503 16.21 35.48 -1.59
N ASP A 504 15.59 36.21 -2.50
CA ASP A 504 16.28 36.81 -3.63
C ASP A 504 16.77 38.25 -3.40
N VAL A 505 17.45 38.81 -4.41
CA VAL A 505 17.97 40.19 -4.41
C VAL A 505 16.91 41.26 -4.18
N ASP A 506 15.66 40.98 -4.54
CA ASP A 506 14.54 41.92 -4.41
C ASP A 506 13.82 41.76 -3.06
N GLY A 507 14.25 40.79 -2.24
CA GLY A 507 13.68 40.45 -0.94
C GLY A 507 12.49 39.50 -1.01
N ASP A 508 12.17 38.94 -2.17
CA ASP A 508 11.08 37.97 -2.33
C ASP A 508 11.47 36.62 -1.73
N ALA A 509 10.52 35.97 -1.07
CA ALA A 509 10.71 34.65 -0.47
C ALA A 509 10.08 33.55 -1.31
N SER A 510 10.75 32.40 -1.39
CA SER A 510 10.15 31.18 -1.94
C SER A 510 9.14 30.56 -0.95
N ASN A 511 8.44 29.52 -1.41
CA ASN A 511 7.79 28.58 -0.49
C ASN A 511 8.82 27.93 0.44
N TYR A 512 8.37 27.56 1.63
CA TYR A 512 9.18 26.76 2.55
C TYR A 512 9.17 25.29 2.13
N VAL A 513 10.32 24.65 2.26
CA VAL A 513 10.41 23.19 2.36
C VAL A 513 10.65 22.80 3.80
N SER A 514 10.01 21.73 4.28
CA SER A 514 10.09 21.34 5.68
C SER A 514 10.48 19.87 5.84
N ALA A 515 11.25 19.60 6.90
CA ALA A 515 11.61 18.27 7.37
C ALA A 515 11.61 18.25 8.90
N THR A 516 11.57 17.07 9.50
CA THR A 516 11.59 16.94 10.97
C THR A 516 12.87 16.27 11.45
N GLY A 517 13.29 16.59 12.67
CA GLY A 517 14.41 15.93 13.33
C GLY A 517 14.24 15.89 14.84
N ILE A 518 14.85 14.88 15.47
CA ILE A 518 14.90 14.72 16.92
C ILE A 518 16.38 14.63 17.30
N PRO A 519 16.91 15.54 18.12
CA PRO A 519 18.29 15.46 18.57
C PRO A 519 18.41 14.40 19.67
N LEU A 520 19.33 13.46 19.52
CA LEU A 520 19.60 12.41 20.51
C LEU A 520 21.09 12.33 20.80
N SER A 521 21.45 12.00 22.05
CA SER A 521 22.84 11.67 22.42
C SER A 521 23.14 10.17 22.33
N ILE A 522 22.09 9.36 22.20
CA ILE A 522 22.18 7.92 22.02
C ILE A 522 21.68 7.61 20.61
N PRO A 523 22.42 6.82 19.81
CA PRO A 523 22.01 6.47 18.47
C PRO A 523 20.68 5.70 18.49
N ARG A 524 19.89 5.82 17.41
CA ARG A 524 18.63 5.09 17.30
C ARG A 524 18.88 3.59 17.20
N THR A 525 17.99 2.80 17.78
CA THR A 525 17.94 1.35 17.56
C THR A 525 17.84 1.07 16.05
N PRO A 526 18.70 0.18 15.50
CA PRO A 526 18.65 -0.18 14.09
C PRO A 526 17.25 -0.65 13.67
N ALA A 527 16.77 -0.21 12.51
CA ALA A 527 15.47 -0.59 11.98
C ALA A 527 15.58 -1.71 10.93
N ASN A 528 14.47 -2.42 10.67
CA ASN A 528 14.38 -3.46 9.64
C ASN A 528 15.44 -4.55 9.74
N PHE A 529 15.76 -4.98 10.96
CA PHE A 529 16.70 -6.08 11.17
C PHE A 529 16.06 -7.42 10.78
N VAL A 530 16.53 -7.99 9.66
CA VAL A 530 15.95 -9.17 9.02
C VAL A 530 17.03 -10.19 8.64
N ASP A 531 16.62 -11.45 8.49
CA ASP A 531 17.47 -12.55 8.08
C ASP A 531 17.20 -13.02 6.64
N ALA A 532 18.25 -13.52 6.00
CA ALA A 532 18.22 -14.27 4.76
C ALA A 532 19.06 -15.56 4.93
N PRO A 533 18.40 -16.68 5.28
CA PRO A 533 19.06 -17.97 5.44
C PRO A 533 19.67 -18.52 4.15
N PHE A 534 20.84 -19.14 4.23
CA PHE A 534 21.53 -19.90 3.19
C PHE A 534 22.12 -21.20 3.74
N THR A 535 22.74 -22.01 2.88
CA THR A 535 23.45 -23.21 3.32
C THR A 535 24.63 -22.85 4.20
N SER A 536 24.62 -23.35 5.44
CA SER A 536 25.61 -23.08 6.50
C SER A 536 25.85 -21.59 6.84
N THR A 537 25.00 -20.69 6.35
CA THR A 537 25.17 -19.25 6.51
C THR A 537 23.82 -18.58 6.76
N ILE A 538 23.79 -17.55 7.60
CA ILE A 538 22.65 -16.63 7.71
C ILE A 538 23.17 -15.22 7.39
N VAL A 539 22.59 -14.59 6.37
CA VAL A 539 22.87 -13.20 6.05
C VAL A 539 21.89 -12.34 6.83
N LEU A 540 22.41 -11.40 7.61
CA LEU A 540 21.65 -10.48 8.42
C LEU A 540 21.75 -9.09 7.79
N SER A 541 20.65 -8.36 7.73
CA SER A 541 20.62 -7.01 7.15
C SER A 541 19.69 -6.08 7.92
N TRP A 542 20.00 -4.78 7.91
CA TRP A 542 19.22 -3.74 8.57
C TRP A 542 19.23 -2.45 7.75
N ALA A 543 18.37 -1.49 8.12
CA ALA A 543 18.45 -0.13 7.60
C ALA A 543 19.59 0.63 8.29
N ALA A 544 20.45 1.28 7.51
CA ALA A 544 21.53 2.09 8.06
C ALA A 544 20.97 3.26 8.88
N ASN A 545 21.62 3.51 10.01
CA ASN A 545 21.42 4.67 10.86
C ASN A 545 21.93 5.92 10.14
N THR A 546 21.34 7.08 10.43
CA THR A 546 21.63 8.33 9.70
C THR A 546 22.24 9.42 10.58
N GLU A 547 22.48 9.10 11.85
CA GLU A 547 23.23 9.93 12.79
C GLU A 547 24.63 10.23 12.24
N VAL A 548 25.05 11.50 12.35
CA VAL A 548 26.33 11.97 11.79
C VAL A 548 27.53 11.36 12.53
N ASP A 549 27.37 11.06 13.81
CA ASP A 549 28.41 10.55 14.69
C ASP A 549 28.35 9.03 14.93
N LEU A 550 27.54 8.30 14.16
CA LEU A 550 27.48 6.84 14.21
C LEU A 550 28.88 6.25 14.00
N ALA A 551 29.30 5.34 14.90
CA ALA A 551 30.58 4.64 14.77
C ALA A 551 30.41 3.22 14.20
N GLY A 552 29.30 2.55 14.51
CA GLY A 552 29.02 1.22 13.98
C GLY A 552 27.92 0.47 14.73
N TYR A 553 28.00 -0.86 14.66
CA TYR A 553 27.02 -1.77 15.24
C TYR A 553 27.67 -2.90 16.03
N HIS A 554 27.01 -3.32 17.11
CA HIS A 554 27.30 -4.60 17.76
C HIS A 554 26.23 -5.63 17.39
N LEU A 555 26.69 -6.79 16.93
CA LEU A 555 25.85 -7.94 16.62
C LEU A 555 26.09 -9.03 17.64
N TRP A 556 25.03 -9.49 18.30
CA TRP A 556 25.10 -10.61 19.26
C TRP A 556 24.36 -11.83 18.75
N ARG A 557 24.83 -12.99 19.19
CA ARG A 557 24.22 -14.29 18.89
C ARG A 557 24.05 -15.12 20.15
N SER A 558 22.88 -15.75 20.28
CA SER A 558 22.50 -16.62 21.39
C SER A 558 21.86 -17.92 20.89
N MET A 559 21.87 -18.94 21.76
CA MET A 559 21.11 -20.19 21.59
C MET A 559 19.74 -20.16 22.29
N SER A 560 19.43 -19.08 23.01
CA SER A 560 18.16 -18.86 23.73
C SER A 560 17.61 -17.46 23.42
N PRO A 561 16.28 -17.33 23.23
CA PRO A 561 15.66 -16.03 22.97
C PRO A 561 15.74 -15.09 24.18
N GLU A 562 15.93 -15.62 25.40
CA GLU A 562 15.84 -14.83 26.65
C GLU A 562 17.14 -14.10 27.01
N VAL A 563 18.26 -14.49 26.41
CA VAL A 563 19.58 -13.92 26.72
C VAL A 563 20.21 -13.31 25.47
N THR A 564 20.93 -12.20 25.63
CA THR A 564 21.60 -11.47 24.54
C THR A 564 22.63 -12.36 23.82
N GLY A 565 23.32 -13.22 24.57
CA GLY A 565 24.33 -14.13 24.03
C GLY A 565 25.72 -13.52 23.97
N GLU A 566 26.55 -14.05 23.07
CA GLU A 566 27.94 -13.60 22.86
C GLU A 566 28.01 -12.53 21.77
N LEU A 567 28.96 -11.59 21.89
CA LEU A 567 29.24 -10.61 20.84
C LEU A 567 29.85 -11.35 19.65
N LEU A 568 29.09 -11.40 18.56
CA LEU A 568 29.48 -12.06 17.31
C LEU A 568 30.39 -11.16 16.48
N ALA A 569 30.06 -9.87 16.37
CA ALA A 569 30.84 -8.91 15.60
C ALA A 569 30.67 -7.47 16.08
N THR A 570 31.73 -6.69 15.93
CA THR A 570 31.70 -5.22 15.92
C THR A 570 31.87 -4.77 14.47
N ILE A 571 30.84 -4.16 13.91
CA ILE A 571 30.77 -3.76 12.50
C ILE A 571 30.97 -2.26 12.44
N THR A 572 32.07 -1.80 11.84
CA THR A 572 32.42 -0.36 11.75
C THR A 572 32.29 0.17 10.33
N GLY A 573 31.84 1.41 10.19
CA GLY A 573 31.54 2.05 8.90
C GLY A 573 30.14 1.74 8.36
N ASP A 574 29.89 2.10 7.10
CA ASP A 574 28.55 2.13 6.49
C ASP A 574 28.03 0.74 6.05
N PHE A 575 28.37 -0.32 6.78
CA PHE A 575 27.87 -1.67 6.48
C PHE A 575 26.53 -1.90 7.16
N SER A 576 25.55 -2.29 6.36
CA SER A 576 24.19 -2.63 6.84
C SER A 576 23.86 -4.11 6.66
N THR A 577 24.90 -4.94 6.50
CA THR A 577 24.80 -6.39 6.28
C THR A 577 25.93 -7.15 6.97
N TYR A 578 25.64 -8.34 7.49
CA TYR A 578 26.63 -9.25 8.07
C TYR A 578 26.35 -10.71 7.66
N HIS A 579 27.40 -11.50 7.45
CA HIS A 579 27.29 -12.92 7.07
C HIS A 579 27.77 -13.78 8.25
N ASP A 580 26.85 -14.47 8.93
CA ASP A 580 27.22 -15.47 9.94
C ASP A 580 27.38 -16.84 9.28
N GLU A 581 28.60 -17.34 9.22
CA GLU A 581 29.00 -18.53 8.45
C GLU A 581 29.32 -19.73 9.35
N ASN A 582 29.43 -20.92 8.73
CA ASN A 582 29.75 -22.19 9.39
C ASN A 582 28.71 -22.63 10.44
N LEU A 583 27.44 -22.27 10.21
CA LEU A 583 26.32 -22.61 11.07
C LEU A 583 25.86 -24.06 10.86
N LEU A 584 25.47 -24.72 11.95
CA LEU A 584 24.95 -26.08 11.91
C LEU A 584 23.43 -26.05 11.69
N GLY A 585 22.97 -26.75 10.65
CA GLY A 585 21.55 -27.00 10.43
C GLY A 585 21.00 -27.98 11.46
N SER A 586 20.08 -27.51 12.31
CA SER A 586 19.41 -28.32 13.32
C SER A 586 18.01 -27.76 13.60
N GLN A 587 17.23 -28.47 14.44
CA GLN A 587 15.96 -27.99 14.98
C GLN A 587 16.09 -26.90 16.05
N GLN A 588 17.27 -26.34 16.31
CA GLN A 588 17.47 -25.25 17.28
C GLN A 588 17.66 -23.90 16.54
N TYR A 589 17.00 -22.83 17.00
CA TYR A 589 17.19 -21.48 16.44
C TYR A 589 18.47 -20.84 16.98
N TYR A 590 19.11 -20.06 16.12
CA TYR A 590 20.02 -19.00 16.52
C TYR A 590 19.21 -17.72 16.72
N TYR A 591 19.54 -16.95 17.76
CA TYR A 591 18.87 -15.70 18.09
C TYR A 591 19.85 -14.54 17.98
N TYR A 592 19.47 -13.50 17.23
CA TYR A 592 20.30 -12.34 16.95
C TYR A 592 19.69 -11.08 17.54
N ARG A 593 20.58 -10.19 17.96
CA ARG A 593 20.27 -8.81 18.37
C ARG A 593 21.30 -7.88 17.77
N LEU A 594 20.88 -6.67 17.44
CA LEU A 594 21.75 -5.64 16.89
C LEU A 594 21.57 -4.33 17.68
N SER A 595 22.64 -3.62 17.96
CA SER A 595 22.62 -2.25 18.49
C SER A 595 23.47 -1.36 17.59
N ALA A 596 23.19 -0.06 17.61
CA ALA A 596 24.08 0.96 17.08
C ALA A 596 24.90 1.56 18.22
N PHE A 597 26.14 1.96 17.95
CA PHE A 597 26.95 2.76 18.85
C PHE A 597 27.60 3.94 18.13
N ASP A 598 27.82 5.03 18.85
CA ASP A 598 28.40 6.27 18.32
C ASP A 598 29.90 6.42 18.67
N ASN A 599 30.50 7.52 18.22
CA ASN A 599 31.92 7.81 18.45
C ASN A 599 32.26 8.14 19.92
N ASP A 600 31.26 8.48 20.74
CA ASP A 600 31.38 8.70 22.17
C ASP A 600 31.13 7.40 22.98
N ALA A 601 30.91 6.29 22.28
CA ALA A 601 30.60 4.97 22.82
C ALA A 601 29.26 4.89 23.57
N ASN A 602 28.30 5.76 23.26
CA ASN A 602 26.92 5.52 23.66
C ASN A 602 26.32 4.43 22.77
N GLU A 603 25.42 3.63 23.33
CA GLU A 603 24.88 2.45 22.66
C GLU A 603 23.34 2.47 22.71
N SER A 604 22.73 2.22 21.56
CA SER A 604 21.28 2.13 21.43
C SER A 604 20.74 0.93 22.21
N PRO A 605 19.43 0.92 22.57
CA PRO A 605 18.75 -0.33 22.86
C PRO A 605 18.94 -1.32 21.70
N ALA A 606 19.07 -2.60 22.03
CA ALA A 606 19.13 -3.66 21.03
C ALA A 606 17.80 -3.79 20.29
N THR A 607 17.85 -4.24 19.03
CA THR A 607 16.68 -4.64 18.26
C THR A 607 15.88 -5.72 18.99
N GLU A 608 14.63 -5.87 18.58
CA GLU A 608 13.86 -7.09 18.88
C GLU A 608 14.63 -8.34 18.45
N VAL A 609 14.35 -9.45 19.13
CA VAL A 609 15.07 -10.71 18.94
C VAL A 609 14.72 -11.32 17.59
N LEU A 610 15.72 -11.47 16.73
CA LEU A 610 15.56 -12.13 15.43
C LEU A 610 15.96 -13.61 15.55
N SER A 611 15.01 -14.52 15.37
CA SER A 611 15.29 -15.97 15.34
C SER A 611 15.53 -16.44 13.91
N SER A 612 16.59 -17.22 13.66
CA SER A 612 16.89 -17.76 12.33
C SER A 612 17.71 -19.06 12.39
N ARG A 613 17.79 -19.77 11.25
CA ARG A 613 18.52 -21.04 11.05
C ARG A 613 19.02 -21.13 9.61
N PRO A 614 20.16 -21.80 9.35
CA PRO A 614 20.64 -22.01 7.99
C PRO A 614 19.76 -23.02 7.23
N VAL A 615 19.72 -22.92 5.91
CA VAL A 615 19.04 -23.88 5.02
C VAL A 615 19.91 -25.12 4.87
N SER A 616 19.56 -26.21 5.54
CA SER A 616 20.39 -27.43 5.58
C SER A 616 19.78 -28.64 4.87
N MET A 617 18.46 -28.69 4.67
CA MET A 617 17.75 -29.77 3.98
C MET A 617 18.13 -31.18 4.48
N ASN A 618 18.47 -31.32 5.77
CA ASN A 618 19.03 -32.54 6.36
C ASN A 618 18.30 -33.01 7.63
N GLN A 619 17.17 -32.39 7.97
CA GLN A 619 16.34 -32.75 9.13
C GLN A 619 15.15 -33.62 8.72
N GLY A 620 15.28 -34.42 7.65
CA GLY A 620 14.24 -35.34 7.20
C GLY A 620 12.96 -34.64 6.78
N ILE A 621 11.82 -35.27 7.06
CA ILE A 621 10.51 -34.85 6.58
C ILE A 621 9.77 -33.98 7.61
N LEU A 622 9.22 -32.86 7.14
CA LEU A 622 8.24 -32.04 7.85
C LEU A 622 6.83 -32.40 7.40
N LEU A 623 5.97 -32.74 8.36
CA LEU A 623 4.53 -32.90 8.13
C LEU A 623 3.82 -31.60 8.56
N VAL A 624 3.15 -30.93 7.62
CA VAL A 624 2.40 -29.70 7.87
C VAL A 624 0.91 -29.97 7.75
N ASP A 625 0.20 -29.73 8.85
CA ASP A 625 -1.24 -29.83 8.96
C ASP A 625 -1.89 -28.45 8.83
N GLU A 626 -2.64 -28.23 7.75
CA GLU A 626 -3.47 -27.05 7.50
C GLU A 626 -4.96 -27.30 7.86
N THR A 627 -5.29 -28.48 8.38
CA THR A 627 -6.67 -28.83 8.69
C THR A 627 -7.15 -28.10 9.94
N LYS A 628 -8.47 -27.85 10.02
CA LYS A 628 -9.08 -27.32 11.24
C LYS A 628 -9.44 -28.48 12.17
N ASN A 629 -9.35 -28.20 13.47
CA ASN A 629 -9.75 -29.06 14.58
C ASN A 629 -11.28 -29.11 14.70
N PHE A 630 -11.93 -29.77 13.75
CA PHE A 630 -13.39 -29.92 13.74
C PHE A 630 -13.86 -30.91 14.82
N SER A 631 -15.17 -30.84 15.11
CA SER A 631 -15.82 -31.65 16.14
C SER A 631 -16.03 -33.12 15.79
N GLY A 632 -15.72 -33.56 14.55
CA GLY A 632 -16.02 -34.91 14.09
C GLY A 632 -17.52 -35.17 13.82
N SER A 633 -18.35 -34.12 13.87
CA SER A 633 -19.82 -34.23 13.76
C SER A 633 -20.32 -34.65 12.37
N SER A 634 -19.45 -34.61 11.36
CA SER A 634 -19.74 -35.02 9.98
C SER A 634 -18.51 -35.72 9.36
N PRO A 635 -18.68 -36.72 8.49
CA PRO A 635 -17.57 -37.37 7.79
C PRO A 635 -16.68 -36.43 6.97
N LEU A 636 -17.19 -35.25 6.58
CA LEU A 636 -16.43 -34.21 5.87
C LEU A 636 -15.73 -33.21 6.79
N GLN A 637 -15.91 -33.33 8.10
CA GLN A 637 -15.33 -32.48 9.14
C GLN A 637 -14.68 -33.39 10.21
N PRO A 638 -13.60 -34.12 9.83
CA PRO A 638 -12.94 -35.05 10.73
C PRO A 638 -12.33 -34.33 11.93
N THR A 639 -12.19 -35.02 13.07
CA THR A 639 -11.41 -34.46 14.18
C THR A 639 -9.93 -34.43 13.83
N ASP A 640 -9.19 -33.58 14.54
CA ASP A 640 -7.75 -33.48 14.45
C ASP A 640 -7.08 -34.85 14.60
N GLU A 641 -7.47 -35.63 15.63
CA GLU A 641 -6.88 -36.95 15.89
C GLU A 641 -7.12 -37.95 14.76
N MET A 642 -8.23 -37.81 14.02
CA MET A 642 -8.52 -38.66 12.86
C MET A 642 -7.62 -38.32 11.68
N VAL A 643 -7.34 -37.03 11.46
CA VAL A 643 -6.43 -36.55 10.41
C VAL A 643 -5.00 -36.95 10.76
N ASP A 644 -4.58 -36.67 11.99
CA ASP A 644 -3.28 -37.04 12.55
C ASP A 644 -2.97 -38.51 12.38
N SER A 645 -3.88 -39.37 12.85
CA SER A 645 -3.70 -40.80 12.77
C SER A 645 -3.64 -41.28 11.31
N PHE A 646 -4.40 -40.68 10.40
CA PHE A 646 -4.37 -41.05 8.99
C PHE A 646 -2.99 -40.75 8.37
N TYR A 647 -2.47 -39.54 8.54
CA TYR A 647 -1.18 -39.17 7.97
C TYR A 647 0.02 -39.81 8.68
N ASP A 648 -0.07 -40.07 9.99
CA ASP A 648 0.93 -40.86 10.71
C ASP A 648 1.07 -42.25 10.08
N ASN A 649 -0.05 -42.96 9.90
CA ASN A 649 -0.05 -44.26 9.25
C ASN A 649 0.54 -44.19 7.83
N LEU A 650 0.19 -43.16 7.06
CA LEU A 650 0.74 -42.96 5.70
C LEU A 650 2.26 -42.78 5.71
N MET A 651 2.81 -42.18 6.76
CA MET A 651 4.22 -41.86 6.86
C MET A 651 5.03 -42.88 7.68
N ASP A 652 4.42 -43.99 8.13
CA ASP A 652 5.06 -45.03 8.96
C ASP A 652 6.37 -45.61 8.36
N ASN A 653 6.50 -45.60 7.03
CA ASN A 653 7.71 -46.06 6.34
C ASN A 653 8.83 -45.02 6.25
N PHE A 654 8.64 -43.82 6.79
CA PHE A 654 9.59 -42.72 6.70
C PHE A 654 9.83 -42.08 8.07
N SER A 655 10.99 -41.45 8.24
CA SER A 655 11.28 -40.70 9.47
C SER A 655 10.72 -39.28 9.41
N VAL A 656 9.46 -39.12 9.82
CA VAL A 656 8.89 -37.80 10.11
C VAL A 656 9.61 -37.22 11.31
N THR A 657 10.32 -36.11 11.10
CA THR A 657 11.19 -35.52 12.12
C THR A 657 10.47 -34.41 12.88
N THR A 658 9.47 -33.79 12.26
CA THR A 658 8.64 -32.75 12.88
C THR A 658 7.24 -32.76 12.30
N ARG A 659 6.25 -32.53 13.18
CA ARG A 659 4.86 -32.23 12.83
C ARG A 659 4.60 -30.78 13.21
N LEU A 660 3.96 -30.03 12.31
CA LEU A 660 3.56 -28.66 12.52
C LEU A 660 2.06 -28.55 12.23
N ASP A 661 1.29 -28.32 13.29
CA ASP A 661 -0.12 -27.91 13.19
C ASP A 661 -0.17 -26.39 13.01
N LEU A 662 -0.85 -25.95 11.94
CA LEU A 662 -1.03 -24.52 11.63
C LEU A 662 -2.19 -23.90 12.42
N GLU A 663 -3.03 -24.69 13.09
CA GLU A 663 -4.07 -24.15 13.94
C GLU A 663 -3.47 -23.38 15.12
N GLY A 664 -3.73 -22.06 15.15
CA GLY A 664 -3.16 -21.15 16.14
C GLY A 664 -1.82 -20.51 15.73
N VAL A 665 -1.28 -20.84 14.55
CA VAL A 665 -0.12 -20.14 13.98
C VAL A 665 -0.59 -18.82 13.36
N THR A 666 -0.22 -17.70 13.97
CA THR A 666 -0.66 -16.36 13.57
C THR A 666 0.27 -15.66 12.58
N THR A 667 1.48 -16.20 12.36
CA THR A 667 2.50 -15.62 11.49
C THR A 667 2.89 -16.60 10.39
N PRO A 668 2.98 -16.17 9.11
CA PRO A 668 3.41 -17.05 8.02
C PRO A 668 4.80 -17.65 8.27
N LEU A 669 4.99 -18.90 7.86
CA LEU A 669 6.29 -19.56 8.00
C LEU A 669 7.32 -18.93 7.05
N ARG A 670 8.54 -18.81 7.54
CA ARG A 670 9.70 -18.27 6.82
C ARG A 670 10.56 -19.40 6.28
N LEU A 671 11.52 -19.04 5.43
CA LEU A 671 12.51 -20.01 4.95
C LEU A 671 13.35 -20.62 6.08
N ALA A 672 13.59 -19.88 7.18
CA ALA A 672 14.27 -20.40 8.38
C ALA A 672 13.49 -21.54 9.07
N ASP A 673 12.17 -21.60 8.88
CA ASP A 673 11.29 -22.54 9.56
C ASP A 673 11.18 -23.85 8.78
N ILE A 674 11.19 -23.79 7.44
CA ILE A 674 11.04 -24.97 6.57
C ILE A 674 12.34 -25.44 5.89
N GLY A 675 13.35 -24.56 5.77
CA GLY A 675 14.58 -24.81 4.99
C GLY A 675 15.54 -25.85 5.57
N ILE A 676 15.30 -26.35 6.79
CA ILE A 676 16.10 -27.42 7.38
C ILE A 676 15.66 -28.83 6.93
N TYR A 677 14.45 -28.96 6.37
CA TYR A 677 13.84 -30.25 6.03
C TYR A 677 14.07 -30.64 4.57
N SER A 678 14.42 -31.90 4.31
CA SER A 678 14.67 -32.41 2.96
C SER A 678 13.40 -32.49 2.11
N SER A 679 12.28 -32.80 2.77
CA SER A 679 10.96 -32.91 2.14
C SER A 679 9.84 -32.41 3.05
N ILE A 680 8.74 -31.98 2.45
CA ILE A 680 7.52 -31.51 3.14
C ILE A 680 6.31 -32.27 2.61
N LEU A 681 5.47 -32.78 3.51
CA LEU A 681 4.09 -33.15 3.22
C LEU A 681 3.17 -32.06 3.77
N TRP A 682 2.54 -31.30 2.88
CA TRP A 682 1.58 -30.26 3.22
C TRP A 682 0.18 -30.76 2.94
N HIS A 683 -0.66 -30.89 3.97
CA HIS A 683 -2.03 -31.36 3.80
C HIS A 683 -3.08 -30.43 4.37
N GLY A 684 -4.16 -30.28 3.61
CA GLY A 684 -5.37 -29.57 4.01
C GLY A 684 -6.60 -30.32 3.51
N ASN A 685 -7.67 -30.34 4.30
CA ASN A 685 -8.92 -31.04 3.99
C ASN A 685 -10.16 -30.16 4.17
N ASP A 686 -9.98 -28.89 4.56
CA ASP A 686 -11.03 -27.88 4.59
C ASP A 686 -11.04 -27.13 3.25
N TYR A 687 -12.22 -27.00 2.64
CA TYR A 687 -12.39 -26.18 1.44
C TYR A 687 -12.77 -24.73 1.77
N ALA A 688 -13.16 -24.45 3.02
CA ALA A 688 -13.61 -23.12 3.45
C ALA A 688 -12.42 -22.20 3.76
N GLU A 689 -11.32 -22.75 4.29
CA GLU A 689 -10.07 -22.04 4.54
C GLU A 689 -8.91 -22.77 3.88
N VAL A 690 -8.48 -22.26 2.73
CA VAL A 690 -7.38 -22.82 1.92
C VAL A 690 -6.26 -21.80 1.69
N SER A 691 -6.30 -20.63 2.34
CA SER A 691 -5.49 -19.46 1.95
C SER A 691 -4.11 -19.38 2.59
N TYR A 692 -3.73 -20.29 3.50
CA TYR A 692 -2.40 -20.28 4.13
C TYR A 692 -1.26 -20.30 3.09
N PRO A 693 -1.30 -21.14 2.04
CA PRO A 693 -0.23 -21.20 1.06
C PRO A 693 -0.02 -19.90 0.27
N ALA A 694 -1.05 -19.05 0.12
CA ALA A 694 -0.96 -17.80 -0.63
C ALA A 694 0.06 -16.81 -0.02
N ALA A 695 0.14 -16.78 1.32
CA ALA A 695 1.08 -15.93 2.07
C ALA A 695 2.53 -16.46 2.01
N MET A 696 2.72 -17.73 1.66
CA MET A 696 4.01 -18.41 1.70
C MET A 696 4.63 -18.69 0.33
N ARG A 697 4.02 -18.22 -0.76
CA ARG A 697 4.47 -18.50 -2.14
C ARG A 697 5.95 -18.24 -2.37
N ASP A 698 6.48 -17.12 -1.89
CA ASP A 698 7.90 -16.78 -2.08
C ASP A 698 8.81 -17.69 -1.26
N VAL A 699 8.36 -18.10 -0.08
CA VAL A 699 9.07 -19.06 0.77
C VAL A 699 9.09 -20.45 0.12
N PHE A 700 7.97 -20.94 -0.41
CA PHE A 700 7.92 -22.19 -1.16
C PHE A 700 8.76 -22.15 -2.42
N ARG A 701 8.67 -21.04 -3.17
CA ARG A 701 9.47 -20.83 -4.38
C ARG A 701 10.95 -20.98 -4.06
N GLU A 702 11.41 -20.33 -3.00
CA GLU A 702 12.82 -20.36 -2.62
C GLU A 702 13.24 -21.73 -2.05
N TYR A 703 12.38 -22.35 -1.23
CA TYR A 703 12.60 -23.70 -0.72
C TYR A 703 12.78 -24.72 -1.85
N ILE A 704 11.83 -24.76 -2.80
CA ILE A 704 11.86 -25.69 -3.93
C ILE A 704 13.03 -25.37 -4.86
N ASN A 705 13.27 -24.09 -5.19
CA ASN A 705 14.39 -23.70 -6.05
C ASN A 705 15.74 -24.20 -5.53
N ARG A 706 15.90 -24.29 -4.20
CA ARG A 706 17.10 -24.75 -3.50
C ARG A 706 17.18 -26.27 -3.29
N GLY A 707 16.30 -27.05 -3.92
CA GLY A 707 16.33 -28.51 -3.83
C GLY A 707 15.36 -29.11 -2.81
N GLY A 708 14.54 -28.27 -2.16
CA GLY A 708 13.44 -28.74 -1.33
C GLY A 708 12.40 -29.52 -2.15
N LYS A 709 11.77 -30.49 -1.51
CA LYS A 709 10.78 -31.37 -2.15
C LYS A 709 9.46 -31.25 -1.40
N ILE A 710 8.35 -31.05 -2.10
CA ILE A 710 7.05 -30.85 -1.43
C ILE A 710 5.91 -31.59 -2.12
N LEU A 711 5.13 -32.31 -1.33
CA LEU A 711 3.83 -32.87 -1.73
C LEU A 711 2.73 -32.00 -1.11
N PHE A 712 1.92 -31.37 -1.96
CA PHE A 712 0.69 -30.70 -1.57
C PHE A 712 -0.51 -31.63 -1.78
N SER A 713 -1.29 -31.83 -0.72
CA SER A 713 -2.54 -32.59 -0.72
C SER A 713 -3.66 -31.70 -0.19
N LEU A 714 -4.34 -30.95 -1.07
CA LEU A 714 -5.25 -29.87 -0.69
C LEU A 714 -6.44 -29.69 -1.65
N TYR A 715 -7.45 -28.93 -1.21
CA TYR A 715 -8.55 -28.46 -2.07
C TYR A 715 -8.11 -27.25 -2.89
N ASN A 716 -8.64 -27.12 -4.11
CA ASN A 716 -8.57 -25.90 -4.93
C ASN A 716 -7.20 -25.19 -4.97
N PRO A 717 -6.13 -25.83 -5.50
CA PRO A 717 -4.80 -25.20 -5.62
C PRO A 717 -4.82 -23.75 -6.14
N SER A 718 -5.64 -23.43 -7.15
CA SER A 718 -5.73 -22.05 -7.66
C SER A 718 -6.20 -21.03 -6.61
N GLN A 719 -7.17 -21.42 -5.78
CA GLN A 719 -7.61 -20.62 -4.65
C GLN A 719 -6.56 -20.60 -3.55
N ALA A 720 -5.91 -21.73 -3.30
CA ALA A 720 -4.97 -21.86 -2.19
C ALA A 720 -3.71 -21.01 -2.34
N PHE A 721 -3.17 -20.93 -3.56
CA PHE A 721 -1.95 -20.18 -3.82
C PHE A 721 -2.20 -18.77 -4.38
N GLU A 722 -3.23 -18.56 -5.20
CA GLU A 722 -3.46 -17.28 -5.88
C GLU A 722 -4.78 -16.59 -5.46
N LEU A 723 -5.48 -17.11 -4.45
CA LEU A 723 -6.78 -16.60 -3.98
C LEU A 723 -7.82 -16.49 -5.10
N ASN A 724 -7.66 -17.30 -6.15
CA ASN A 724 -8.52 -17.27 -7.33
C ASN A 724 -9.90 -17.86 -7.03
N THR A 725 -10.93 -17.09 -7.33
CA THR A 725 -12.34 -17.51 -7.21
C THR A 725 -13.08 -17.51 -8.54
N ALA A 726 -12.43 -17.06 -9.62
CA ALA A 726 -12.99 -17.01 -10.97
C ALA A 726 -12.53 -18.21 -11.80
N TYR A 727 -13.47 -18.91 -12.44
CA TYR A 727 -13.18 -20.07 -13.28
C TYR A 727 -13.95 -20.00 -14.60
N PRO A 728 -13.40 -20.54 -15.70
CA PRO A 728 -12.04 -21.10 -15.80
C PRO A 728 -10.96 -20.00 -15.76
N VAL A 729 -9.74 -20.37 -15.35
CA VAL A 729 -8.60 -19.44 -15.25
C VAL A 729 -7.39 -19.99 -16.00
N THR A 730 -6.68 -19.11 -16.70
CA THR A 730 -5.37 -19.40 -17.33
C THR A 730 -4.31 -18.58 -16.62
N PHE A 731 -3.23 -19.23 -16.19
CA PHE A 731 -2.18 -18.59 -15.41
C PHE A 731 -1.10 -17.97 -16.30
N THR A 732 -0.63 -16.79 -15.90
CA THR A 732 0.42 -16.05 -16.62
C THR A 732 1.79 -16.70 -16.44
N ASN A 733 2.74 -16.42 -17.35
CA ASN A 733 4.09 -16.97 -17.28
C ASN A 733 4.90 -16.54 -16.03
N THR A 734 4.39 -15.58 -15.26
CA THR A 734 5.01 -15.08 -14.02
C THR A 734 4.31 -15.58 -12.76
N SER A 735 3.19 -16.30 -12.90
CA SER A 735 2.40 -16.77 -11.77
C SER A 735 3.10 -17.91 -11.02
N PHE A 736 2.80 -18.07 -9.73
CA PHE A 736 3.35 -19.18 -8.92
C PHE A 736 2.80 -20.52 -9.40
N MET A 737 1.50 -20.58 -9.72
CA MET A 737 0.84 -21.76 -10.28
C MET A 737 1.59 -22.28 -11.51
N ARG A 738 1.94 -21.38 -12.43
CA ARG A 738 2.60 -21.77 -13.68
C ARG A 738 4.09 -22.07 -13.52
N GLN A 739 4.83 -21.18 -12.86
CA GLN A 739 6.29 -21.31 -12.78
C GLN A 739 6.74 -22.42 -11.84
N VAL A 740 6.11 -22.50 -10.66
CA VAL A 740 6.58 -23.39 -9.58
C VAL A 740 5.79 -24.68 -9.60
N LEU A 741 4.45 -24.62 -9.63
CA LEU A 741 3.62 -25.84 -9.61
C LEU A 741 3.46 -26.48 -11.00
N GLY A 742 3.78 -25.75 -12.08
CA GLY A 742 3.65 -26.27 -13.45
C GLY A 742 2.21 -26.38 -13.93
N ILE A 743 1.30 -25.55 -13.43
CA ILE A 743 -0.14 -25.56 -13.75
C ILE A 743 -0.46 -24.36 -14.65
N ASP A 744 -0.88 -24.61 -15.88
CA ASP A 744 -1.18 -23.58 -16.88
C ASP A 744 -2.63 -23.08 -16.81
N TYR A 745 -3.55 -23.94 -16.39
CA TYR A 745 -4.98 -23.69 -16.44
C TYR A 745 -5.71 -24.44 -15.32
N ALA A 746 -6.72 -23.81 -14.73
CA ALA A 746 -7.62 -24.45 -13.78
C ALA A 746 -9.09 -24.22 -14.15
N ASN A 747 -9.91 -25.22 -13.86
CA ASN A 747 -11.36 -25.16 -14.08
C ASN A 747 -12.09 -25.85 -12.94
N TYR A 748 -13.33 -25.47 -12.70
CA TYR A 748 -14.07 -25.86 -11.51
C TYR A 748 -15.57 -25.98 -11.80
N SER A 749 -16.23 -26.93 -11.15
CA SER A 749 -17.68 -27.10 -11.22
C SER A 749 -18.25 -27.40 -9.84
N ASN A 750 -19.19 -26.56 -9.38
CA ASN A 750 -19.90 -26.74 -8.11
C ASN A 750 -20.76 -28.02 -8.05
N THR A 751 -21.07 -28.61 -9.21
CA THR A 751 -21.97 -29.76 -9.30
C THR A 751 -21.25 -31.07 -9.57
N ALA A 752 -20.00 -31.01 -10.02
CA ALA A 752 -19.19 -32.17 -10.37
C ALA A 752 -18.89 -33.04 -9.15
N ARG A 753 -18.88 -34.36 -9.35
CA ARG A 753 -18.76 -35.37 -8.30
C ARG A 753 -17.49 -36.19 -8.55
N PHE A 754 -16.50 -36.02 -7.68
CA PHE A 754 -15.23 -36.74 -7.75
C PHE A 754 -15.34 -38.05 -6.97
N LYS A 755 -14.91 -39.16 -7.58
CA LYS A 755 -14.90 -40.49 -6.96
C LYS A 755 -13.56 -41.20 -7.06
N TYR A 756 -12.83 -40.95 -8.14
CA TYR A 756 -11.60 -41.68 -8.44
C TYR A 756 -10.49 -40.73 -8.87
N ALA A 757 -9.29 -40.96 -8.35
CA ALA A 757 -8.07 -40.44 -8.94
C ALA A 757 -7.51 -41.52 -9.87
N ILE A 758 -7.72 -41.35 -11.17
CA ILE A 758 -7.30 -42.32 -12.19
C ILE A 758 -5.83 -42.01 -12.53
N PRO A 759 -4.91 -42.97 -12.38
CA PRO A 759 -3.48 -42.72 -12.54
C PRO A 759 -3.13 -42.65 -14.03
N ASN A 760 -2.35 -41.63 -14.40
CA ASN A 760 -1.77 -41.52 -15.74
C ASN A 760 -0.42 -42.25 -15.83
N TRP A 761 0.18 -42.61 -14.70
CA TRP A 761 1.45 -43.33 -14.64
C TRP A 761 1.26 -44.72 -14.06
N THR A 762 2.01 -45.69 -14.57
CA THR A 762 1.96 -47.08 -14.07
C THR A 762 2.61 -47.25 -12.69
N SER A 763 3.38 -46.27 -12.23
CA SER A 763 4.12 -46.31 -10.97
C SER A 763 3.32 -45.79 -9.77
N ILE A 764 2.15 -45.21 -9.99
CA ILE A 764 1.26 -44.68 -8.94
C ILE A 764 -0.07 -45.44 -8.95
N PRO A 765 -0.72 -45.60 -7.79
CA PRO A 765 -1.90 -46.44 -7.67
C PRO A 765 -3.16 -45.73 -8.19
N TYR A 766 -4.14 -46.53 -8.59
CA TYR A 766 -5.52 -46.06 -8.66
C TYR A 766 -6.03 -45.77 -7.26
N MET A 767 -6.65 -44.60 -7.05
CA MET A 767 -7.21 -44.24 -5.75
C MET A 767 -8.72 -43.99 -5.85
N GLN A 768 -9.45 -44.47 -4.86
CA GLN A 768 -10.90 -44.28 -4.74
C GLN A 768 -11.21 -43.49 -3.47
N VAL A 769 -12.25 -42.66 -3.52
CA VAL A 769 -12.81 -41.98 -2.35
C VAL A 769 -13.33 -43.02 -1.35
N ASP A 770 -12.91 -42.89 -0.09
CA ASP A 770 -13.40 -43.72 1.00
C ASP A 770 -14.84 -43.34 1.33
N SER A 771 -15.79 -44.22 1.00
CA SER A 771 -17.21 -43.96 1.22
C SER A 771 -17.57 -43.70 2.69
N LEU A 772 -16.77 -44.18 3.65
CA LEU A 772 -16.96 -43.92 5.08
C LEU A 772 -16.62 -42.48 5.48
N LYS A 773 -15.82 -41.79 4.67
CA LYS A 773 -15.40 -40.39 4.86
C LYS A 773 -16.25 -39.42 4.03
N THR A 774 -17.38 -39.89 3.51
CA THR A 774 -18.35 -39.08 2.76
C THR A 774 -19.72 -39.13 3.41
N GLY A 775 -20.51 -38.07 3.26
CA GLY A 775 -21.92 -38.12 3.63
C GLY A 775 -22.69 -39.11 2.75
N ALA A 776 -23.63 -39.86 3.32
CA ALA A 776 -24.43 -40.85 2.57
C ALA A 776 -25.14 -40.25 1.34
N SER A 777 -25.51 -38.96 1.40
CA SER A 777 -26.11 -38.20 0.28
C SER A 777 -25.18 -37.96 -0.90
N LEU A 778 -23.87 -38.12 -0.72
CA LEU A 778 -22.86 -37.96 -1.77
C LEU A 778 -22.54 -39.28 -2.49
N ASN A 779 -23.08 -40.41 -2.04
CA ASN A 779 -22.91 -41.71 -2.68
C ASN A 779 -21.43 -42.07 -2.96
N GLY A 780 -20.56 -41.89 -1.96
CA GLY A 780 -19.12 -42.16 -2.07
C GLY A 780 -18.36 -41.17 -2.95
N HIS A 781 -18.84 -39.94 -3.10
CA HIS A 781 -18.16 -38.87 -3.82
C HIS A 781 -17.77 -37.71 -2.90
N ILE A 782 -16.78 -36.93 -3.31
CA ILE A 782 -16.50 -35.60 -2.76
C ILE A 782 -16.80 -34.51 -3.80
N LEU A 783 -16.97 -33.29 -3.30
CA LEU A 783 -17.39 -32.11 -4.06
C LEU A 783 -16.25 -31.10 -4.15
N LYS A 784 -16.46 -30.04 -4.97
CA LYS A 784 -15.61 -28.85 -5.02
C LYS A 784 -14.15 -29.13 -5.39
N MET A 785 -13.93 -30.13 -6.22
CA MET A 785 -12.63 -30.43 -6.82
C MET A 785 -12.45 -29.60 -8.08
N GLU A 786 -11.39 -28.79 -8.13
CA GLU A 786 -10.95 -28.20 -9.39
C GLU A 786 -10.13 -29.20 -10.21
N SER A 787 -10.11 -28.99 -11.51
CA SER A 787 -9.08 -29.54 -12.38
C SER A 787 -7.90 -28.58 -12.46
N ILE A 788 -6.70 -29.15 -12.57
CA ILE A 788 -5.43 -28.45 -12.74
C ILE A 788 -4.72 -29.04 -13.95
N THR A 789 -4.62 -28.26 -15.03
CA THR A 789 -4.00 -28.72 -16.28
C THR A 789 -2.50 -28.43 -16.24
N PRO A 790 -1.65 -29.46 -16.43
CA PRO A 790 -0.20 -29.27 -16.43
C PRO A 790 0.23 -28.43 -17.64
N GLY A 791 1.23 -27.57 -17.44
CA GLY A 791 1.94 -26.88 -18.50
C GLY A 791 2.94 -27.79 -19.21
N LEU A 792 3.65 -27.24 -20.21
CA LEU A 792 4.54 -28.00 -21.08
C LEU A 792 5.71 -28.70 -20.38
N THR A 793 6.16 -28.17 -19.23
CA THR A 793 7.30 -28.71 -18.47
C THR A 793 6.89 -29.61 -17.31
N ALA A 794 5.58 -29.74 -17.06
CA ALA A 794 5.04 -30.51 -15.95
C ALA A 794 4.33 -31.77 -16.45
N LEU A 795 4.17 -32.74 -15.56
CA LEU A 795 3.58 -34.04 -15.86
C LEU A 795 2.26 -34.21 -15.10
N GLY A 796 1.17 -34.44 -15.83
CA GLY A 796 -0.12 -34.80 -15.23
C GLY A 796 -0.10 -36.23 -14.70
N ALA A 797 -0.26 -36.39 -13.39
CA ALA A 797 -0.20 -37.66 -12.69
C ALA A 797 -1.57 -38.31 -12.49
N TYR A 798 -2.60 -37.52 -12.19
CA TYR A 798 -3.95 -38.03 -11.93
C TYR A 798 -5.01 -37.33 -12.77
N THR A 799 -6.04 -38.09 -13.10
CA THR A 799 -7.22 -37.66 -13.85
C THR A 799 -8.48 -37.84 -13.01
N TYR A 800 -9.38 -36.86 -13.10
CA TYR A 800 -10.68 -36.80 -12.44
C TYR A 800 -11.55 -37.95 -12.92
N GLY A 801 -11.95 -38.84 -12.01
CA GLY A 801 -12.86 -39.94 -12.28
C GLY A 801 -14.21 -39.77 -11.57
N SER A 802 -15.29 -39.97 -12.33
CA SER A 802 -16.66 -40.00 -11.85
C SER A 802 -17.42 -41.18 -12.47
N ASP A 803 -18.39 -41.75 -11.75
CA ASP A 803 -19.31 -42.76 -12.30
C ASP A 803 -20.52 -42.14 -13.02
N TYR A 804 -20.66 -40.80 -12.98
CA TYR A 804 -21.61 -40.05 -13.79
C TYR A 804 -21.09 -39.82 -15.21
N ALA A 805 -21.99 -39.86 -16.20
CA ALA A 805 -21.64 -39.62 -17.60
C ALA A 805 -21.15 -38.18 -17.80
N SER A 806 -20.14 -37.98 -18.66
CA SER A 806 -19.46 -36.68 -18.84
C SER A 806 -20.34 -35.56 -19.38
N ASN A 807 -21.49 -35.89 -19.97
CA ASN A 807 -22.51 -34.95 -20.44
C ASN A 807 -23.52 -34.54 -19.36
N THR A 808 -23.40 -35.04 -18.12
CA THR A 808 -24.19 -34.61 -16.97
C THR A 808 -23.45 -33.55 -16.16
N SER A 809 -24.17 -32.77 -15.35
CA SER A 809 -23.55 -31.76 -14.49
C SER A 809 -22.58 -32.40 -13.47
N GLN A 810 -22.94 -33.57 -12.92
CA GLN A 810 -22.11 -34.34 -11.99
C GLN A 810 -20.85 -34.93 -12.63
N GLY A 811 -20.93 -35.37 -13.90
CA GLY A 811 -19.80 -35.94 -14.63
C GLY A 811 -18.96 -34.92 -15.43
N SER A 812 -19.32 -33.63 -15.38
CA SER A 812 -18.75 -32.58 -16.25
C SER A 812 -17.23 -32.40 -16.21
N MET A 813 -16.57 -32.85 -15.13
CA MET A 813 -15.12 -32.76 -14.93
C MET A 813 -14.38 -34.07 -15.27
N ASN A 814 -15.10 -35.15 -15.60
CA ASN A 814 -14.52 -36.48 -15.84
C ASN A 814 -13.48 -36.43 -16.97
N GLY A 815 -12.29 -36.98 -16.73
CA GLY A 815 -11.19 -36.95 -17.69
C GLY A 815 -10.25 -35.73 -17.59
N GLN A 816 -10.54 -34.74 -16.75
CA GLN A 816 -9.66 -33.58 -16.55
C GLN A 816 -8.57 -33.88 -15.50
N CYS A 817 -7.39 -33.25 -15.61
CA CYS A 817 -6.27 -33.53 -14.69
C CYS A 817 -6.53 -32.95 -13.29
N VAL A 818 -6.12 -33.68 -12.23
CA VAL A 818 -6.30 -33.32 -10.81
C VAL A 818 -5.03 -33.55 -9.97
N GLY A 819 -3.92 -33.92 -10.62
CA GLY A 819 -2.64 -34.12 -9.95
C GLY A 819 -1.50 -33.81 -10.91
N VAL A 820 -0.55 -32.98 -10.51
CA VAL A 820 0.56 -32.50 -11.34
C VAL A 820 1.87 -32.68 -10.59
N TYR A 821 2.90 -33.14 -11.29
CA TYR A 821 4.28 -33.14 -10.84
C TYR A 821 5.10 -32.16 -11.68
N ASN A 822 5.91 -31.34 -11.02
CA ASN A 822 6.80 -30.40 -11.66
C ASN A 822 8.17 -30.37 -10.97
N GLU A 823 9.20 -30.05 -11.73
CA GLU A 823 10.54 -29.75 -11.21
C GLU A 823 10.80 -28.25 -11.38
N TYR A 824 11.28 -27.60 -10.33
CA TYR A 824 11.56 -26.17 -10.33
C TYR A 824 12.90 -25.91 -9.64
N GLY A 825 13.84 -25.29 -10.36
CA GLY A 825 15.23 -25.20 -9.92
C GLY A 825 15.83 -26.60 -9.76
N THR A 826 16.35 -26.90 -8.57
CA THR A 826 16.84 -28.25 -8.23
C THR A 826 15.86 -29.06 -7.39
N GLY A 827 14.68 -28.51 -7.08
CA GLY A 827 13.67 -29.17 -6.24
C GLY A 827 12.52 -29.76 -7.03
N LYS A 828 11.60 -30.36 -6.28
CA LYS A 828 10.48 -31.15 -6.82
C LYS A 828 9.20 -30.77 -6.11
N VAL A 829 8.12 -30.64 -6.87
CA VAL A 829 6.78 -30.41 -6.31
C VAL A 829 5.76 -31.35 -6.93
N PHE A 830 4.95 -31.94 -6.07
CA PHE A 830 3.81 -32.74 -6.46
C PHE A 830 2.56 -32.10 -5.87
N THR A 831 1.61 -31.71 -6.70
CA THR A 831 0.37 -31.05 -6.29
C THR A 831 -0.81 -31.96 -6.61
N LEU A 832 -1.53 -32.39 -5.58
CA LEU A 832 -2.85 -32.99 -5.71
C LEU A 832 -3.91 -31.93 -5.46
N GLY A 833 -4.85 -31.79 -6.41
CA GLY A 833 -6.04 -30.96 -6.26
C GLY A 833 -7.16 -31.61 -5.44
N PHE A 834 -6.84 -32.70 -4.72
CA PHE A 834 -7.72 -33.43 -3.83
C PHE A 834 -6.96 -33.86 -2.56
N PRO A 835 -7.59 -33.85 -1.37
CA PRO A 835 -6.93 -34.33 -0.16
C PRO A 835 -6.87 -35.85 -0.08
N LEU A 836 -5.70 -36.38 0.27
CA LEU A 836 -5.50 -37.81 0.54
C LEU A 836 -6.37 -38.33 1.68
N TYR A 837 -6.71 -37.48 2.65
CA TYR A 837 -7.58 -37.86 3.77
C TYR A 837 -8.89 -38.52 3.30
N PHE A 838 -9.51 -38.03 2.23
CA PHE A 838 -10.79 -38.57 1.73
C PHE A 838 -10.63 -39.83 0.86
N MET A 839 -9.41 -40.27 0.58
CA MET A 839 -9.13 -41.44 -0.23
C MET A 839 -8.95 -42.69 0.64
N GLU A 840 -9.08 -43.86 0.03
CA GLU A 840 -8.79 -45.13 0.69
C GLU A 840 -7.33 -45.19 1.13
N GLN A 841 -7.11 -45.48 2.42
CA GLN A 841 -5.79 -45.43 3.06
C GLN A 841 -4.76 -46.35 2.38
N ALA A 842 -5.15 -47.57 1.99
CA ALA A 842 -4.25 -48.52 1.36
C ALA A 842 -3.67 -48.01 0.03
N SER A 843 -4.51 -47.36 -0.80
CA SER A 843 -4.07 -46.77 -2.06
C SER A 843 -3.22 -45.51 -1.83
N SER A 844 -3.61 -44.68 -0.85
CA SER A 844 -2.85 -43.49 -0.44
C SER A 844 -1.46 -43.86 0.09
N GLN A 845 -1.33 -44.98 0.81
CA GLN A 845 -0.04 -45.48 1.32
C GLN A 845 0.92 -45.83 0.18
N VAL A 846 0.43 -46.53 -0.85
CA VAL A 846 1.24 -46.89 -2.03
C VAL A 846 1.70 -45.63 -2.76
N PHE A 847 0.81 -44.62 -2.87
CA PHE A 847 1.16 -43.33 -3.45
C PHE A 847 2.25 -42.60 -2.65
N ILE A 848 2.10 -42.49 -1.32
CA ILE A 848 3.11 -41.85 -0.45
C ILE A 848 4.46 -42.57 -0.54
N ASN A 849 4.47 -43.91 -0.52
CA ASN A 849 5.69 -44.69 -0.68
C ASN A 849 6.39 -44.40 -2.03
N HIS A 850 5.62 -44.24 -3.12
CA HIS A 850 6.19 -43.87 -4.41
C HIS A 850 6.73 -42.44 -4.42
N VAL A 851 5.96 -41.47 -3.94
CA VAL A 851 6.39 -40.06 -3.94
C VAL A 851 7.60 -39.87 -3.04
N PHE A 852 7.53 -40.27 -1.77
CA PHE A 852 8.63 -40.05 -0.83
C PHE A 852 9.82 -40.98 -1.09
N GLY A 853 9.59 -42.26 -1.37
CA GLY A 853 10.67 -43.24 -1.57
C GLY A 853 11.30 -43.18 -2.96
N THR A 854 10.52 -43.01 -4.03
CA THR A 854 11.04 -43.04 -5.41
C THR A 854 11.28 -41.64 -5.98
N LEU A 855 10.30 -40.74 -5.92
CA LEU A 855 10.45 -39.41 -6.55
C LEU A 855 11.32 -38.47 -5.72
N PHE A 856 11.09 -38.43 -4.41
CA PHE A 856 11.82 -37.58 -3.47
C PHE A 856 13.08 -38.26 -2.95
N ASN A 857 13.18 -39.59 -3.05
CA ASN A 857 14.34 -40.37 -2.60
C ASN A 857 14.65 -40.11 -1.11
N GLU A 858 13.61 -40.07 -0.29
CA GLU A 858 13.73 -40.02 1.17
C GLU A 858 14.07 -41.42 1.70
N PRO A 859 15.03 -41.53 2.64
CA PRO A 859 15.42 -42.81 3.20
C PRO A 859 14.27 -43.42 4.01
N SER A 860 13.95 -44.69 3.74
CA SER A 860 13.09 -45.47 4.63
C SER A 860 13.93 -46.13 5.72
N PRO A 861 13.51 -46.09 7.00
CA PRO A 861 14.11 -46.92 8.06
C PRO A 861 14.08 -48.42 7.75
N ASN A 862 13.22 -48.84 6.82
CA ASN A 862 13.09 -50.23 6.38
C ASN A 862 14.09 -50.62 5.27
N ASP A 863 14.79 -49.66 4.66
CA ASP A 863 15.76 -49.90 3.57
C ASP A 863 17.20 -50.12 4.06
N ASP A 864 17.46 -49.96 5.37
CA ASP A 864 18.74 -50.33 5.98
C ASP A 864 18.63 -51.73 6.62
N PRO A 865 19.29 -52.78 6.05
CA PRO A 865 19.31 -54.11 6.65
C PRO A 865 20.01 -54.17 8.02
N TYR A 866 20.57 -53.05 8.49
CA TYR A 866 21.20 -52.89 9.80
C TYR A 866 20.51 -51.85 10.71
N ALA A 867 19.43 -51.19 10.28
CA ALA A 867 18.63 -50.35 11.17
C ALA A 867 17.82 -51.22 12.14
N PRO A 868 17.88 -50.98 13.47
CA PRO A 868 17.06 -51.72 14.39
C PRO A 868 15.59 -51.38 14.14
N ALA A 869 14.80 -52.39 13.74
CA ALA A 869 13.35 -52.31 13.70
C ALA A 869 12.84 -51.63 14.97
N THR A 870 11.95 -50.64 14.83
CA THR A 870 11.36 -49.88 15.94
C THR A 870 11.01 -50.82 17.08
N SER A 871 11.82 -50.75 18.14
CA SER A 871 11.60 -51.54 19.35
C SER A 871 10.27 -51.08 19.95
N GLY A 872 9.45 -51.99 20.46
CA GLY A 872 8.23 -51.63 21.21
C GLY A 872 8.51 -50.89 22.53
N PHE A 873 9.72 -50.33 22.66
CA PHE A 873 10.27 -49.62 23.79
C PHE A 873 11.32 -48.59 23.32
N THR A 874 11.43 -47.48 24.04
CA THR A 874 12.38 -46.38 23.83
C THR A 874 13.32 -46.30 25.02
N VAL A 875 14.64 -46.24 24.75
CA VAL A 875 15.67 -46.00 25.77
C VAL A 875 16.03 -44.52 25.72
N LEU A 876 15.70 -43.76 26.75
CA LEU A 876 16.04 -42.34 26.84
C LEU A 876 17.53 -42.19 27.21
N PRO A 877 18.17 -41.05 26.85
CA PRO A 877 19.53 -40.76 27.29
C PRO A 877 19.66 -40.88 28.81
N ASN A 878 20.70 -41.58 29.27
CA ASN A 878 20.96 -41.70 30.70
C ASN A 878 21.45 -40.37 31.29
N HIS A 879 21.06 -40.04 32.51
CA HIS A 879 21.45 -38.79 33.18
C HIS A 879 21.99 -39.06 34.59
N PRO A 880 23.17 -38.52 34.96
CA PRO A 880 24.11 -37.79 34.10
C PRO A 880 24.82 -38.71 33.08
N ASN A 881 25.28 -38.14 31.94
CA ASN A 881 26.17 -38.79 30.98
C ASN A 881 27.10 -37.71 30.36
N PRO A 882 28.41 -37.69 30.66
CA PRO A 882 29.17 -38.68 31.44
C PRO A 882 28.79 -38.70 32.93
N PHE A 883 29.00 -39.82 33.61
CA PHE A 883 28.77 -39.95 35.07
C PHE A 883 30.01 -40.45 35.82
N THR A 884 30.14 -40.09 37.09
CA THR A 884 31.25 -40.50 37.99
C THR A 884 30.82 -41.61 38.96
N ASN A 885 29.71 -41.38 39.67
CA ASN A 885 29.19 -42.29 40.71
C ASN A 885 28.02 -43.15 40.20
N THR A 886 26.91 -42.51 39.84
CA THR A 886 25.69 -43.19 39.40
C THR A 886 25.11 -42.51 38.16
N THR A 887 24.36 -43.27 37.36
CA THR A 887 23.55 -42.73 36.26
C THR A 887 22.18 -43.37 36.25
N THR A 888 21.16 -42.58 35.91
CA THR A 888 19.77 -43.03 35.78
C THR A 888 19.46 -43.31 34.32
N ILE A 889 18.88 -44.48 34.07
CA ILE A 889 18.49 -45.02 32.78
C ILE A 889 16.96 -45.09 32.74
N SER A 890 16.34 -44.35 31.83
CA SER A 890 14.89 -44.32 31.67
C SER A 890 14.47 -45.09 30.43
N ILE A 891 13.52 -46.02 30.58
CA ILE A 891 13.00 -46.86 29.50
C ILE A 891 11.48 -46.76 29.47
N GLU A 892 10.93 -46.39 28.32
CA GLU A 892 9.49 -46.36 28.07
C GLU A 892 9.11 -47.57 27.21
N SER A 893 8.13 -48.38 27.63
CA SER A 893 7.77 -49.63 26.97
C SER A 893 6.29 -49.67 26.64
N LYS A 894 5.94 -49.75 25.34
CA LYS A 894 4.56 -49.98 24.86
C LYS A 894 4.10 -51.43 25.13
N ASP A 895 5.04 -52.36 25.20
CA ASP A 895 4.82 -53.79 25.45
C ASP A 895 5.05 -54.19 26.93
N TYR A 896 4.69 -53.33 27.89
CA TYR A 896 5.07 -53.48 29.31
C TYR A 896 4.60 -54.79 29.99
N HIS A 897 3.67 -55.52 29.38
CA HIS A 897 3.25 -56.85 29.83
C HIS A 897 4.20 -57.99 29.43
N LYS A 898 5.24 -57.73 28.61
CA LYS A 898 6.18 -58.73 28.11
C LYS A 898 7.54 -58.66 28.83
N PRO A 899 8.25 -59.80 29.04
CA PRO A 899 9.55 -59.82 29.70
C PRO A 899 10.60 -58.92 29.04
N MET A 900 11.31 -58.15 29.86
CA MET A 900 12.40 -57.27 29.48
C MET A 900 13.68 -57.58 30.28
N THR A 901 14.82 -57.56 29.60
CA THR A 901 16.15 -57.66 30.22
C THR A 901 16.96 -56.42 29.88
N VAL A 902 17.57 -55.79 30.88
CA VAL A 902 18.45 -54.61 30.74
C VAL A 902 19.82 -54.97 31.28
N SER A 903 20.84 -54.92 30.42
CA SER A 903 22.20 -55.33 30.74
C SER A 903 23.24 -54.31 30.26
N VAL A 904 24.35 -54.21 30.97
CA VAL A 904 25.49 -53.36 30.66
C VAL A 904 26.63 -54.23 30.16
N TYR A 905 27.27 -53.83 29.08
CA TYR A 905 28.41 -54.49 28.46
C TYR A 905 29.60 -53.54 28.32
N ASN A 906 30.81 -54.08 28.31
CA ASN A 906 31.99 -53.30 27.92
C ASN A 906 32.15 -53.27 26.38
N LEU A 907 33.09 -52.47 25.86
CA LEU A 907 33.37 -52.37 24.42
C LEU A 907 33.81 -53.69 23.75
N LYS A 908 34.25 -54.69 24.53
CA LYS A 908 34.59 -56.03 24.02
C LYS A 908 33.37 -56.96 23.96
N GLY A 909 32.17 -56.45 24.27
CA GLY A 909 30.92 -57.23 24.30
C GLY A 909 30.79 -58.16 25.51
N GLN A 910 31.64 -58.03 26.53
CA GLN A 910 31.55 -58.84 27.74
C GLN A 910 30.49 -58.24 28.67
N LEU A 911 29.63 -59.09 29.24
CA LEU A 911 28.60 -58.68 30.19
C LEU A 911 29.25 -58.15 31.48
N VAL A 912 28.87 -56.94 31.86
CA VAL A 912 29.34 -56.23 33.06
C VAL A 912 28.33 -56.37 34.19
N ASN A 913 27.07 -56.02 33.92
CA ASN A 913 26.00 -56.06 34.92
C ASN A 913 24.64 -56.32 34.26
N THR A 914 23.69 -56.95 34.96
CA THR A 914 22.28 -57.02 34.54
C THR A 914 21.44 -56.21 35.52
N LEU A 915 20.97 -55.05 35.07
CA LEU A 915 20.25 -54.06 35.89
C LEU A 915 18.79 -54.45 36.12
N PHE A 916 18.18 -55.16 35.17
CA PHE A 916 16.79 -55.58 35.25
C PHE A 916 16.56 -56.85 34.45
N ASN A 917 15.72 -57.75 34.99
CA ASN A 917 15.23 -58.93 34.28
C ASN A 917 13.86 -59.32 34.84
N GLY A 918 12.79 -59.03 34.10
CA GLY A 918 11.42 -59.25 34.58
C GLY A 918 10.36 -58.58 33.71
N ILE A 919 9.13 -58.45 34.24
CA ILE A 919 8.05 -57.70 33.58
C ILE A 919 8.19 -56.22 33.94
N PRO A 920 8.42 -55.31 32.98
CA PRO A 920 8.60 -53.88 33.25
C PRO A 920 7.28 -53.14 33.50
N GLY A 921 7.35 -51.92 34.04
CA GLY A 921 6.25 -50.95 33.97
C GLY A 921 6.20 -50.23 32.61
N ALA A 922 5.18 -49.40 32.37
CA ALA A 922 5.12 -48.56 31.17
C ALA A 922 6.30 -47.57 31.08
N LYS A 923 6.77 -47.07 32.24
CA LYS A 923 8.00 -46.31 32.41
C LYS A 923 8.85 -46.94 33.49
N ASN A 924 10.12 -47.20 33.21
CA ASN A 924 11.08 -47.79 34.16
C ASN A 924 12.26 -46.86 34.32
N SER A 925 12.66 -46.63 35.57
CA SER A 925 13.86 -45.89 35.91
C SER A 925 14.80 -46.82 36.65
N LEU A 926 15.96 -47.10 36.05
CA LEU A 926 16.98 -47.99 36.58
C LEU A 926 18.23 -47.18 36.89
N SER A 927 18.92 -47.49 37.99
CA SER A 927 20.17 -46.84 38.34
C SER A 927 21.34 -47.80 38.16
N TRP A 928 22.45 -47.31 37.60
CA TRP A 928 23.71 -48.04 37.57
C TRP A 928 24.79 -47.25 38.33
N ASP A 929 25.46 -47.92 39.26
CA ASP A 929 26.48 -47.34 40.15
C ASP A 929 27.92 -47.60 39.68
N GLY A 930 28.09 -48.01 38.42
CA GLY A 930 29.41 -48.30 37.87
C GLY A 930 30.07 -49.55 38.45
N LYS A 931 29.29 -50.53 38.95
CA LYS A 931 29.81 -51.83 39.40
C LYS A 931 29.40 -52.99 38.48
N ASP A 932 30.22 -54.04 38.49
CA ASP A 932 29.92 -55.32 37.85
C ASP A 932 28.98 -56.20 38.70
N ASN A 933 28.55 -57.35 38.17
CA ASN A 933 27.71 -58.33 38.89
C ASN A 933 28.35 -58.93 40.15
N LYS A 934 29.64 -58.69 40.42
CA LYS A 934 30.36 -59.12 41.63
C LYS A 934 30.53 -57.98 42.64
N GLY A 935 29.99 -56.79 42.35
CA GLY A 935 30.09 -55.60 43.19
C GLY A 935 31.42 -54.85 43.07
N ASN A 936 32.27 -55.17 42.10
CA ASN A 936 33.53 -54.45 41.88
C ASN A 936 33.30 -53.23 40.99
N ALA A 937 33.95 -52.11 41.31
CA ALA A 937 33.93 -50.92 40.45
C ALA A 937 34.60 -51.20 39.10
N VAL A 938 33.96 -50.78 38.01
CA VAL A 938 34.50 -50.94 36.66
C VAL A 938 35.45 -49.79 36.30
N SER A 939 36.27 -49.93 35.26
CA SER A 939 37.20 -48.86 34.84
C SER A 939 36.47 -47.67 34.21
N THR A 940 37.11 -46.50 34.18
CA THR A 940 36.70 -45.36 33.35
C THR A 940 36.66 -45.79 31.88
N GLY A 941 35.63 -45.39 31.14
CA GLY A 941 35.48 -45.77 29.73
C GLY A 941 34.04 -45.80 29.23
N VAL A 942 33.89 -46.28 28.00
CA VAL A 942 32.60 -46.43 27.34
C VAL A 942 31.99 -47.79 27.66
N TYR A 943 30.71 -47.79 28.01
CA TYR A 943 29.88 -48.97 28.24
C TYR A 943 28.66 -48.94 27.33
N LEU A 944 28.15 -50.11 26.99
CA LEU A 944 26.97 -50.29 26.16
C LEU A 944 25.84 -50.83 27.04
N LEU A 945 24.78 -50.04 27.20
CA LEU A 945 23.51 -50.53 27.71
C LEU A 945 22.81 -51.31 26.59
N ARG A 946 22.27 -52.47 26.91
CA ARG A 946 21.46 -53.30 26.00
C ARG A 946 20.13 -53.61 26.67
N VAL A 947 19.04 -53.29 25.99
CA VAL A 947 17.67 -53.59 26.42
C VAL A 947 17.07 -54.59 25.44
N GLN A 948 16.53 -55.69 25.96
CA GLN A 948 15.93 -56.76 25.16
C GLN A 948 14.50 -57.02 25.64
N GLN A 949 13.53 -56.99 24.73
CA GLN A 949 12.12 -57.28 25.02
C GLN A 949 11.44 -57.84 23.77
N ALA A 950 10.66 -58.91 23.93
CA ALA A 950 9.87 -59.52 22.84
C ALA A 950 10.67 -59.83 21.56
N GLY A 951 11.92 -60.29 21.69
CA GLY A 951 12.80 -60.61 20.56
C GLY A 951 13.49 -59.40 19.90
N LYS A 952 13.19 -58.16 20.33
CA LYS A 952 13.83 -56.92 19.86
C LYS A 952 14.94 -56.49 20.82
N THR A 953 15.99 -55.87 20.30
CA THR A 953 17.14 -55.38 21.08
C THR A 953 17.43 -53.92 20.74
N SER A 954 17.63 -53.07 21.74
CA SER A 954 18.15 -51.70 21.59
C SER A 954 19.43 -51.53 22.40
N THR A 955 20.33 -50.66 21.94
CA THR A 955 21.59 -50.37 22.62
C THR A 955 21.84 -48.88 22.76
N ALA A 956 22.30 -48.44 23.94
CA ALA A 956 22.66 -47.05 24.21
C ALA A 956 24.09 -46.96 24.78
N LYS A 957 24.80 -45.87 24.47
CA LYS A 957 26.18 -45.63 24.92
C LYS A 957 26.19 -44.85 26.24
N MET A 958 26.92 -45.36 27.22
CA MET A 958 27.14 -44.70 28.51
C MET A 958 28.63 -44.41 28.70
N LEU A 959 28.98 -43.21 29.15
CA LEU A 959 30.36 -42.81 29.43
C LEU A 959 30.57 -42.66 30.94
N ARG A 960 31.43 -43.50 31.52
CA ARG A 960 31.81 -43.41 32.92
C ARG A 960 33.16 -42.72 33.06
N LEU A 961 33.21 -41.63 33.82
CA LEU A 961 34.43 -40.93 34.21
C LEU A 961 34.90 -41.40 35.60
N LYS A 962 36.11 -41.01 35.97
CA LYS A 962 36.72 -41.41 37.23
C LYS A 962 36.18 -40.58 38.39
#